data_AF-A0A9P6IIX9-F1
#
_entry.id   AF-A0A9P6IIX9-F1
#
_cell.length_a   1.000
_cell.length_b   1.000
_cell.length_c   1.000
_cell.angle_alpha   90.00
_cell.angle_beta   90.00
_cell.angle_gamma   90.00
#
_symmetry.space_group_name_H-M   'P 1'
#
loop_
_entity.id
_entity.type
_entity.pdbx_description
1 polymer ?
#
loop_
_entity_poly.entity_id
_entity_poly.type
_entity_poly.pdbx_seq_one_letter_code
_entity_poly.pdbx_strand_id
1 'polypeptide(L)'
;MPFAQRLFGLSLWAATCVSQAASQEPSTHCSIDGISGFLTQDDRAEVLMAVPISNNGSFGEVGNVAYPQNATYLPALCAATINVTSSSTSSYTFGLFLPETWNQRFLAVGNGGFSGGINWYAMGTGVKYGFATISTSTGHNSTSQDMSWALNNNETKADWAGRSLHGSTVLAKKIVEGFYGNAANKSYYSGCSTGGRQGVKSAQAHPEDFDGILAGAPAWMSTSQQLWQLKVGAINLPEDGPGYLPTAIFQVISDEVLRQCDTSDGIADGIIMDPRHCNFRPEKLLCTSSSANKSACLTAPQVSTLKQLYQPLIQLDADVHNLTYVYPNFGLGSESQMPSSFGSNNEPSLYGTDYAKNYLFDDLNWDWKASFSYATFVEAARLNPGDVNADNFDLSAFHSRGGKLIQYHGYADGLTPTDVSRVLYDETWLAMAEQGVDLDEFYRLFFVPGMQHCSGSVYDAPWYFGGSGHSSNLETNGQHAFPVPGLDDAKHDALLALVAWVEGGSGVDELVATKYANDTVGNGILRQRPICKYPGYASWDGKGDRPSQIRRMLEEDDMPVDDAPEDEGQGAPRQTYNFAPGYHGVVYRADVPDRGAGHRRAQTSNDQDQSADAPSKDATHDHDGIKYKMQSMQWGLIPFWTKRDPGYATLSKTINCRDDSLSTSGGMWSTMKAGKRCIVVAQGFYEWLKKDKEKLPHFVKRKDGQLMCFAGLWDCVKYEDSDEKRYTYTIITTDSNKQLKFLHDRMPVILNPGSKEIKTWLDPKRHEWSKELQDLLKPFDGELECYPVSKDVGKVGNNSPSFIIPVASKENKSNIANFFANASAKQKSPKSKIEPTVVTTEETQKSQEEQTQPVPDVIAKAADDADSPQKTGVKREAPAAETDDEPPKKVPVKAAPATKSRQSKISATSNGSKSPVKSKDGTQKITKFFANSA
;
A
#
# COMPACT_ATOMS: atom_id res chain seq x y z
N MET A 1 -43.14 60.36 -32.47
CA MET A 1 -43.86 59.07 -32.41
C MET A 1 -43.67 58.32 -33.72
N PRO A 2 -43.82 56.98 -33.73
CA PRO A 2 -43.77 56.09 -32.56
C PRO A 2 -42.28 55.89 -32.23
N PHE A 3 -41.68 56.73 -31.36
CA PHE A 3 -41.59 56.51 -29.90
C PHE A 3 -41.07 55.09 -29.57
N ALA A 4 -39.83 54.93 -29.08
CA ALA A 4 -39.22 55.40 -27.81
C ALA A 4 -39.24 54.26 -26.76
N GLN A 5 -38.36 54.19 -25.78
CA GLN A 5 -37.20 55.02 -25.38
C GLN A 5 -35.89 54.19 -25.54
N ARG A 6 -34.70 54.70 -25.90
CA ARG A 6 -33.83 55.73 -25.28
C ARG A 6 -33.42 55.41 -23.83
N LEU A 7 -32.22 54.87 -23.58
CA LEU A 7 -30.91 55.56 -23.49
C LEU A 7 -30.57 56.03 -22.06
N PHE A 8 -29.26 55.96 -21.72
CA PHE A 8 -28.64 56.30 -20.42
C PHE A 8 -29.04 55.37 -19.26
N GLY A 9 -28.14 54.83 -18.43
CA GLY A 9 -26.67 54.87 -18.45
C GLY A 9 -26.05 55.99 -17.62
N LEU A 10 -25.53 55.66 -16.44
CA LEU A 10 -24.64 56.49 -15.61
C LEU A 10 -23.86 55.60 -14.63
N SER A 11 -22.66 56.03 -14.23
CA SER A 11 -21.79 55.36 -13.26
C SER A 11 -21.31 56.37 -12.21
N LEU A 12 -20.91 55.88 -11.03
CA LEU A 12 -20.71 56.62 -9.77
C LEU A 12 -22.06 57.19 -9.22
N TRP A 13 -22.36 57.13 -7.93
CA TRP A 13 -21.51 57.44 -6.77
C TRP A 13 -21.48 56.34 -5.68
N ALA A 14 -20.50 56.43 -4.79
CA ALA A 14 -20.37 55.60 -3.60
C ALA A 14 -20.38 56.46 -2.32
N ALA A 15 -21.20 56.06 -1.32
CA ALA A 15 -21.06 56.40 0.10
C ALA A 15 -22.04 55.56 0.94
N THR A 16 -21.68 55.24 2.18
CA THR A 16 -22.56 54.82 3.32
C THR A 16 -23.71 53.83 3.02
N CYS A 17 -23.72 52.61 3.55
CA CYS A 17 -23.35 52.26 4.93
C CYS A 17 -22.36 51.10 5.02
N VAL A 18 -21.25 51.32 5.75
CA VAL A 18 -20.53 50.22 6.43
C VAL A 18 -21.29 49.92 7.72
N SER A 19 -22.36 49.12 7.62
CA SER A 19 -22.84 48.38 8.77
C SER A 19 -21.73 47.41 9.16
N GLN A 20 -21.15 47.60 10.36
CA GLN A 20 -20.15 46.67 10.87
C GLN A 20 -20.82 45.29 10.99
N ALA A 21 -20.41 44.35 10.12
CA ALA A 21 -20.58 42.94 10.40
C ALA A 21 -19.74 42.66 11.64
N ALA A 22 -20.40 42.67 12.81
CA ALA A 22 -19.76 42.27 14.04
C ALA A 22 -19.29 40.82 13.85
N SER A 23 -18.03 40.56 14.17
CA SER A 23 -17.54 39.20 14.31
C SER A 23 -18.27 38.56 15.49
N GLN A 24 -19.41 37.91 15.22
CA GLN A 24 -20.00 36.97 16.16
C GLN A 24 -18.96 35.87 16.39
N GLU A 25 -18.63 35.62 17.65
CA GLU A 25 -17.70 34.54 17.97
C GLU A 25 -18.32 33.19 17.58
N PRO A 26 -17.54 32.22 17.07
CA PRO A 26 -18.04 30.89 16.74
C PRO A 26 -18.56 30.13 17.98
N SER A 27 -18.28 30.64 19.19
CA SER A 27 -18.65 30.07 20.48
C SER A 27 -20.16 29.99 20.75
N THR A 28 -20.99 30.85 20.15
CA THR A 28 -22.44 30.91 20.49
C THR A 28 -23.29 29.83 19.83
N HIS A 29 -22.86 29.26 18.70
CA HIS A 29 -23.68 28.31 17.93
C HIS A 29 -23.50 26.85 18.34
N CYS A 30 -22.44 26.53 19.08
CA CYS A 30 -22.20 25.17 19.57
C CYS A 30 -22.98 24.87 20.87
N SER A 31 -24.31 24.81 20.74
CA SER A 31 -25.25 24.46 21.82
C SER A 31 -26.46 23.72 21.27
N ILE A 32 -27.19 23.00 22.14
CA ILE A 32 -28.39 22.24 21.75
C ILE A 32 -29.42 23.18 21.12
N ASP A 33 -29.70 24.32 21.76
CA ASP A 33 -30.61 25.35 21.24
C ASP A 33 -30.09 25.95 19.92
N GLY A 34 -28.78 26.20 19.84
CA GLY A 34 -28.12 26.79 18.67
C GLY A 34 -28.23 25.94 17.41
N ILE A 35 -28.07 24.62 17.52
CA ILE A 35 -28.24 23.69 16.40
C ILE A 35 -29.72 23.37 16.15
N SER A 36 -30.54 23.27 17.21
CA SER A 36 -31.99 23.06 17.07
C SER A 36 -32.68 24.20 16.34
N GLY A 37 -32.14 25.43 16.41
CA GLY A 37 -32.62 26.58 15.66
C GLY A 37 -32.54 26.45 14.12
N PHE A 38 -31.79 25.47 13.59
CA PHE A 38 -31.75 25.14 12.16
C PHE A 38 -32.73 24.02 11.76
N LEU A 39 -33.42 23.43 12.74
CA LEU A 39 -34.35 22.30 12.56
C LEU A 39 -35.81 22.75 12.64
N THR A 40 -36.67 21.94 12.06
CA THR A 40 -38.12 22.12 11.94
C THR A 40 -38.83 20.83 12.34
N GLN A 41 -40.09 20.90 12.79
CA GLN A 41 -40.84 19.71 13.22
C GLN A 41 -40.97 18.66 12.10
N ASP A 42 -41.00 19.09 10.84
CA ASP A 42 -41.06 18.22 9.67
C ASP A 42 -39.80 17.37 9.45
N ASP A 43 -38.64 17.78 9.99
CA ASP A 43 -37.40 16.98 9.95
C ASP A 43 -37.46 15.76 10.89
N ARG A 44 -38.41 15.74 11.84
CA ARG A 44 -38.59 14.71 12.89
C ARG A 44 -37.30 14.40 13.68
N ALA A 45 -36.50 15.43 13.94
CA ALA A 45 -35.16 15.33 14.50
C ALA A 45 -35.00 16.09 15.83
N GLU A 46 -34.09 15.62 16.68
CA GLU A 46 -33.79 16.15 18.01
C GLU A 46 -32.28 16.22 18.24
N VAL A 47 -31.76 17.36 18.71
CA VAL A 47 -30.33 17.51 19.05
C VAL A 47 -30.09 16.96 20.46
N LEU A 48 -29.51 15.76 20.55
CA LEU A 48 -29.17 15.11 21.82
C LEU A 48 -27.96 15.74 22.51
N MET A 49 -27.02 16.27 21.72
CA MET A 49 -25.75 16.83 22.20
C MET A 49 -25.23 17.90 21.24
N ALA A 50 -24.64 18.96 21.79
CA ALA A 50 -23.72 19.84 21.09
C ALA A 50 -22.67 20.35 22.10
N VAL A 51 -21.39 20.12 21.83
CA VAL A 51 -20.27 20.49 22.72
C VAL A 51 -19.06 21.03 21.95
N PRO A 52 -18.43 22.13 22.40
CA PRO A 52 -17.23 22.66 21.77
C PRO A 52 -16.00 21.82 22.17
N ILE A 53 -15.21 21.45 21.17
CA ILE A 53 -13.95 20.72 21.31
C ILE A 53 -12.82 21.69 21.01
N SER A 54 -11.89 21.82 21.96
CA SER A 54 -10.71 22.67 21.79
C SER A 54 -9.68 22.07 20.83
N ASN A 55 -8.84 22.91 20.23
CA ASN A 55 -7.75 22.45 19.36
C ASN A 55 -6.81 21.47 20.07
N ASN A 56 -6.36 20.44 19.35
CA ASN A 56 -5.71 19.24 19.87
C ASN A 56 -6.61 18.42 20.83
N GLY A 57 -7.92 18.46 20.60
CA GLY A 57 -8.92 17.79 21.42
C GLY A 57 -9.10 16.30 21.08
N SER A 58 -10.02 15.68 21.80
CA SER A 58 -10.47 14.30 21.57
C SER A 58 -11.98 14.21 21.83
N PHE A 59 -12.67 13.39 21.05
CA PHE A 59 -14.10 13.13 21.21
C PHE A 59 -14.45 11.68 20.83
N GLY A 60 -15.46 11.14 21.49
CA GLY A 60 -16.01 9.80 21.27
C GLY A 60 -17.22 9.57 22.17
N GLU A 61 -17.92 8.47 21.94
CA GLU A 61 -19.27 8.24 22.48
C GLU A 61 -19.28 7.04 23.44
N VAL A 62 -19.61 7.30 24.71
CA VAL A 62 -19.63 6.27 25.75
C VAL A 62 -20.76 5.28 25.48
N GLY A 63 -20.40 4.02 25.21
CA GLY A 63 -21.34 2.94 24.92
C GLY A 63 -21.55 2.67 23.43
N ASN A 64 -20.91 3.40 22.52
CA ASN A 64 -20.83 3.05 21.11
C ASN A 64 -19.94 1.80 20.95
N VAL A 65 -20.55 0.65 20.66
CA VAL A 65 -19.83 -0.65 20.62
C VAL A 65 -19.23 -0.98 19.25
N ALA A 66 -19.65 -0.28 18.20
CA ALA A 66 -19.05 -0.37 16.88
C ALA A 66 -17.71 0.37 16.79
N TYR A 67 -17.68 1.61 17.32
CA TYR A 67 -16.54 2.52 17.24
C TYR A 67 -16.14 3.04 18.63
N PRO A 68 -15.67 2.15 19.55
CA PRO A 68 -15.30 2.51 20.92
C PRO A 68 -13.99 3.32 21.01
N GLN A 69 -13.36 3.67 19.88
CA GLN A 69 -12.15 4.47 19.82
C GLN A 69 -12.50 5.95 19.63
N ASN A 70 -12.06 6.80 20.56
CA ASN A 70 -12.19 8.25 20.40
C ASN A 70 -11.33 8.74 19.23
N ALA A 71 -11.85 9.70 18.46
CA ALA A 71 -11.01 10.57 17.64
C ALA A 71 -10.08 11.40 18.55
N THR A 72 -8.86 11.64 18.09
CA THR A 72 -7.82 12.40 18.80
C THR A 72 -7.09 13.33 17.84
N TYR A 73 -6.36 14.32 18.39
CA TYR A 73 -5.68 15.37 17.62
C TYR A 73 -6.67 16.15 16.73
N LEU A 74 -7.86 16.43 17.26
CA LEU A 74 -8.90 17.17 16.57
C LEU A 74 -8.55 18.67 16.49
N PRO A 75 -8.88 19.36 15.38
CA PRO A 75 -8.90 20.82 15.35
C PRO A 75 -9.98 21.37 16.28
N ALA A 76 -9.99 22.69 16.52
CA ALA A 76 -11.11 23.33 17.23
C ALA A 76 -12.40 23.17 16.40
N LEU A 77 -13.45 22.61 17.01
CA LEU A 77 -14.68 22.23 16.34
C LEU A 77 -15.89 22.15 17.28
N CYS A 78 -17.09 22.21 16.74
CA CYS A 78 -18.30 21.77 17.45
C CYS A 78 -18.58 20.29 17.15
N ALA A 79 -18.77 19.48 18.19
CA ALA A 79 -19.23 18.09 18.07
C ALA A 79 -20.70 18.01 18.49
N ALA A 80 -21.54 17.37 17.66
CA ALA A 80 -22.98 17.30 17.91
C ALA A 80 -23.57 15.94 17.53
N THR A 81 -24.58 15.49 18.27
CA THR A 81 -25.32 14.23 18.02
C THR A 81 -26.80 14.56 17.84
N ILE A 82 -27.37 14.16 16.70
CA ILE A 82 -28.78 14.33 16.36
C ILE A 82 -29.43 12.95 16.34
N ASN A 83 -30.64 12.82 16.88
CA ASN A 83 -31.54 11.69 16.68
C ASN A 83 -32.57 12.04 15.60
N VAL A 84 -32.89 11.10 14.71
CA VAL A 84 -33.92 11.26 13.67
C VAL A 84 -34.90 10.09 13.76
N THR A 85 -36.19 10.41 13.90
CA THR A 85 -37.25 9.40 13.79
C THR A 85 -37.42 9.02 12.32
N SER A 86 -37.06 7.79 11.94
CA SER A 86 -37.10 7.29 10.56
C SER A 86 -38.44 6.63 10.22
N SER A 87 -39.04 5.91 11.17
CA SER A 87 -40.39 5.35 11.04
C SER A 87 -41.15 5.38 12.37
N SER A 88 -42.33 4.77 12.44
CA SER A 88 -43.06 4.56 13.71
C SER A 88 -42.40 3.52 14.63
N THR A 89 -41.38 2.79 14.17
CA THR A 89 -40.71 1.71 14.90
C THR A 89 -39.18 1.75 14.80
N SER A 90 -38.60 2.81 14.20
CA SER A 90 -37.17 2.97 14.02
C SER A 90 -36.74 4.43 14.13
N SER A 91 -35.49 4.63 14.53
CA SER A 91 -34.82 5.92 14.62
C SER A 91 -33.31 5.70 14.53
N TYR A 92 -32.60 6.56 13.82
CA TYR A 92 -31.14 6.54 13.77
C TYR A 92 -30.56 7.83 14.36
N THR A 93 -29.36 7.74 14.92
CA THR A 93 -28.57 8.91 15.30
C THR A 93 -27.51 9.21 14.25
N PHE A 94 -27.09 10.48 14.15
CA PHE A 94 -25.88 10.83 13.42
C PHE A 94 -25.06 11.87 14.17
N GLY A 95 -23.75 11.79 14.01
CA GLY A 95 -22.80 12.74 14.55
C GLY A 95 -22.40 13.77 13.49
N LEU A 96 -22.14 15.00 13.91
CA LEU A 96 -21.42 16.01 13.14
C LEU A 96 -20.16 16.44 13.90
N PHE A 97 -19.10 16.69 13.13
CA PHE A 97 -18.00 17.56 13.53
C PHE A 97 -17.97 18.78 12.59
N LEU A 98 -18.03 19.97 13.19
CA LEU A 98 -18.10 21.27 12.51
C LEU A 98 -16.86 22.10 12.89
N PRO A 99 -15.75 22.06 12.12
CA PRO A 99 -14.52 22.77 12.48
C PRO A 99 -14.64 24.29 12.37
N GLU A 100 -14.02 25.02 13.31
CA GLU A 100 -13.93 26.48 13.27
C GLU A 100 -13.21 27.00 12.01
N THR A 101 -12.24 26.22 11.52
CA THR A 101 -11.58 26.45 10.22
C THR A 101 -12.11 25.47 9.19
N TRP A 102 -13.25 25.81 8.59
CA TRP A 102 -13.93 25.01 7.58
C TRP A 102 -13.48 25.34 6.15
N ASN A 103 -13.22 24.32 5.34
CA ASN A 103 -12.74 24.44 3.95
C ASN A 103 -13.88 24.57 2.91
N GLN A 104 -15.11 24.83 3.34
CA GLN A 104 -16.35 24.88 2.52
C GLN A 104 -16.77 23.54 1.87
N ARG A 105 -16.21 22.40 2.30
CA ARG A 105 -16.59 21.05 1.83
C ARG A 105 -17.32 20.24 2.91
N PHE A 106 -18.24 19.39 2.47
CA PHE A 106 -18.93 18.41 3.31
C PHE A 106 -18.37 17.00 3.07
N LEU A 107 -18.30 16.17 4.11
CA LEU A 107 -17.90 14.76 4.02
C LEU A 107 -18.81 13.86 4.87
N ALA A 108 -19.30 12.76 4.32
CA ALA A 108 -19.87 11.66 5.10
C ALA A 108 -18.91 10.46 5.14
N VAL A 109 -18.84 9.76 6.27
CA VAL A 109 -18.06 8.53 6.42
C VAL A 109 -18.91 7.34 6.88
N GLY A 110 -18.69 6.20 6.22
CA GLY A 110 -19.50 4.98 6.37
C GLY A 110 -19.14 4.07 7.54
N ASN A 111 -19.85 2.94 7.60
CA ASN A 111 -19.78 1.91 8.64
C ASN A 111 -19.12 0.61 8.12
N GLY A 112 -18.97 -0.43 8.96
CA GLY A 112 -18.29 -1.68 8.59
C GLY A 112 -19.00 -2.94 9.11
N GLY A 113 -19.16 -3.96 8.27
CA GLY A 113 -20.01 -5.11 8.58
C GLY A 113 -21.46 -4.69 8.89
N PHE A 114 -22.09 -5.35 9.86
CA PHE A 114 -23.46 -5.08 10.32
C PHE A 114 -23.49 -4.14 11.55
N SER A 115 -22.39 -3.43 11.81
CA SER A 115 -22.24 -2.58 13.01
C SER A 115 -23.19 -1.39 13.01
N GLY A 116 -23.85 -1.15 14.15
CA GLY A 116 -24.55 0.10 14.43
C GLY A 116 -23.74 0.99 15.37
N GLY A 117 -23.65 2.27 15.07
CA GLY A 117 -22.90 3.26 15.87
C GLY A 117 -22.23 4.32 15.00
N ILE A 118 -22.11 5.55 15.50
CA ILE A 118 -21.51 6.68 14.77
C ILE A 118 -19.98 6.47 14.68
N ASN A 119 -19.41 6.56 13.48
CA ASN A 119 -17.97 6.36 13.27
C ASN A 119 -17.15 7.64 13.58
N TRP A 120 -17.19 8.08 14.84
CA TRP A 120 -16.49 9.27 15.33
C TRP A 120 -15.00 9.27 15.00
N TYR A 121 -14.36 8.10 15.04
CA TYR A 121 -12.95 7.94 14.71
C TYR A 121 -12.64 8.37 13.27
N ALA A 122 -13.36 7.81 12.28
CA ALA A 122 -13.19 8.19 10.87
C ALA A 122 -13.65 9.64 10.59
N MET A 123 -14.68 10.13 11.30
CA MET A 123 -15.07 11.55 11.23
C MET A 123 -13.93 12.47 11.65
N GLY A 124 -13.13 12.04 12.64
CA GLY A 124 -11.94 12.75 13.09
C GLY A 124 -10.94 12.97 11.96
N THR A 125 -10.61 11.91 11.20
CA THR A 125 -9.76 11.99 10.00
C THR A 125 -10.36 12.96 8.97
N GLY A 126 -11.67 12.95 8.76
CA GLY A 126 -12.35 13.87 7.85
C GLY A 126 -12.15 15.36 8.19
N VAL A 127 -12.44 15.76 9.43
CA VAL A 127 -12.29 17.17 9.85
C VAL A 127 -10.85 17.65 9.93
N LYS A 128 -9.90 16.73 10.06
CA LYS A 128 -8.47 17.04 9.99
C LYS A 128 -8.03 17.51 8.58
N TYR A 129 -8.74 17.15 7.51
CA TYR A 129 -8.61 17.77 6.17
C TYR A 129 -9.43 19.07 6.01
N GLY A 130 -10.13 19.53 7.06
CA GLY A 130 -10.91 20.77 7.11
C GLY A 130 -12.37 20.67 6.65
N PHE A 131 -12.88 19.47 6.36
CA PHE A 131 -14.30 19.26 6.00
C PHE A 131 -15.21 19.47 7.22
N ALA A 132 -16.48 19.81 6.99
CA ALA A 132 -17.53 19.48 7.94
C ALA A 132 -17.87 17.99 7.73
N THR A 133 -17.80 17.16 8.76
CA THR A 133 -17.86 15.69 8.60
C THR A 133 -18.96 15.03 9.43
N ILE A 134 -19.64 14.02 8.86
CA ILE A 134 -20.67 13.23 9.55
C ILE A 134 -20.46 11.72 9.47
N SER A 135 -21.11 10.99 10.38
CA SER A 135 -21.38 9.56 10.27
C SER A 135 -22.69 9.21 10.99
N THR A 136 -23.37 8.14 10.57
CA THR A 136 -24.66 7.68 11.11
C THR A 136 -24.49 6.38 11.90
N SER A 137 -25.34 6.16 12.91
CA SER A 137 -25.43 4.88 13.63
C SER A 137 -26.23 3.81 12.91
N THR A 138 -26.75 4.10 11.72
CA THR A 138 -27.52 3.16 10.87
C THR A 138 -28.83 2.61 11.44
N GLY A 139 -29.28 3.08 12.61
CA GLY A 139 -30.54 2.69 13.25
C GLY A 139 -30.40 1.87 14.54
N HIS A 140 -29.17 1.51 14.92
CA HIS A 140 -28.89 0.60 16.04
C HIS A 140 -27.50 0.84 16.66
N ASN A 141 -27.15 0.04 17.66
CA ASN A 141 -25.82 0.04 18.29
C ASN A 141 -25.36 -1.42 18.47
N SER A 142 -24.42 -1.89 17.65
CA SER A 142 -23.98 -3.29 17.63
C SER A 142 -22.55 -3.45 17.09
N THR A 143 -21.91 -4.58 17.37
CA THR A 143 -20.63 -4.94 16.75
C THR A 143 -20.83 -5.38 15.29
N SER A 144 -19.76 -5.45 14.49
CA SER A 144 -19.85 -5.76 13.06
C SER A 144 -20.44 -7.13 12.71
N GLN A 145 -20.49 -8.07 13.67
CA GLN A 145 -21.06 -9.42 13.51
C GLN A 145 -22.40 -9.62 14.22
N ASP A 146 -22.82 -8.69 15.09
CA ASP A 146 -24.11 -8.79 15.78
C ASP A 146 -25.24 -8.25 14.87
N MET A 147 -26.14 -9.16 14.50
CA MET A 147 -27.29 -8.92 13.64
C MET A 147 -28.63 -9.06 14.38
N SER A 148 -28.62 -9.25 15.70
CA SER A 148 -29.83 -9.49 16.51
C SER A 148 -30.85 -8.35 16.44
N TRP A 149 -30.37 -7.12 16.20
CA TRP A 149 -31.18 -5.92 15.96
C TRP A 149 -32.08 -6.00 14.73
N ALA A 150 -31.73 -6.84 13.74
CA ALA A 150 -32.47 -6.95 12.48
C ALA A 150 -33.70 -7.86 12.59
N LEU A 151 -33.75 -8.75 13.58
CA LEU A 151 -34.77 -9.80 13.69
C LEU A 151 -36.18 -9.23 13.75
N ASN A 152 -37.00 -9.56 12.74
CA ASN A 152 -38.37 -9.05 12.53
C ASN A 152 -38.47 -7.50 12.42
N ASN A 153 -37.37 -6.81 12.11
CA ASN A 153 -37.22 -5.35 12.21
C ASN A 153 -36.91 -4.69 10.86
N ASN A 154 -37.80 -4.86 9.88
CA ASN A 154 -37.61 -4.40 8.50
C ASN A 154 -37.31 -2.89 8.35
N GLU A 155 -37.83 -2.06 9.25
CA GLU A 155 -37.57 -0.62 9.24
C GLU A 155 -36.12 -0.29 9.61
N THR A 156 -35.53 -1.01 10.56
CA THR A 156 -34.10 -0.85 10.90
C THR A 156 -33.21 -1.50 9.83
N LYS A 157 -33.66 -2.60 9.18
CA LYS A 157 -33.00 -3.15 7.99
C LYS A 157 -32.88 -2.09 6.88
N ALA A 158 -33.94 -1.33 6.62
CA ALA A 158 -33.97 -0.24 5.64
C ALA A 158 -33.10 0.98 6.04
N ASP A 159 -33.05 1.31 7.34
CA ASP A 159 -32.14 2.35 7.85
C ASP A 159 -30.68 1.98 7.58
N TRP A 160 -30.24 0.76 7.91
CA TRP A 160 -28.87 0.30 7.65
C TRP A 160 -28.58 0.06 6.15
N ALA A 161 -29.58 -0.37 5.37
CA ALA A 161 -29.45 -0.52 3.92
C ALA A 161 -29.10 0.82 3.22
N GLY A 162 -29.64 1.95 3.66
CA GLY A 162 -29.17 3.26 3.19
C GLY A 162 -29.98 4.48 3.63
N ARG A 163 -31.23 4.28 4.08
CA ARG A 163 -32.14 5.38 4.45
C ARG A 163 -31.58 6.28 5.56
N SER A 164 -30.79 5.71 6.47
CA SER A 164 -30.10 6.46 7.52
C SER A 164 -29.01 7.39 6.97
N LEU A 165 -28.17 6.93 6.04
CA LEU A 165 -27.08 7.71 5.46
C LEU A 165 -27.63 8.88 4.64
N HIS A 166 -28.63 8.63 3.80
CA HIS A 166 -29.27 9.67 3.00
C HIS A 166 -29.91 10.76 3.89
N GLY A 167 -30.80 10.37 4.81
CA GLY A 167 -31.48 11.34 5.68
C GLY A 167 -30.53 12.08 6.63
N SER A 168 -29.47 11.41 7.12
CA SER A 168 -28.38 12.08 7.86
C SER A 168 -27.63 13.09 6.98
N THR A 169 -27.37 12.77 5.71
CA THR A 169 -26.66 13.64 4.75
C THR A 169 -27.50 14.88 4.41
N VAL A 170 -28.78 14.70 4.08
CA VAL A 170 -29.73 15.78 3.83
C VAL A 170 -29.83 16.72 5.03
N LEU A 171 -30.04 16.18 6.24
CA LEU A 171 -30.22 17.02 7.42
C LEU A 171 -28.91 17.67 7.90
N ALA A 172 -27.78 16.99 7.76
CA ALA A 172 -26.48 17.56 8.08
C ALA A 172 -26.11 18.72 7.15
N LYS A 173 -26.42 18.65 5.84
CA LYS A 173 -26.22 19.77 4.92
C LYS A 173 -27.00 21.01 5.36
N LYS A 174 -28.26 20.85 5.80
CA LYS A 174 -29.10 21.91 6.38
C LYS A 174 -28.48 22.52 7.64
N ILE A 175 -27.98 21.70 8.56
CA ILE A 175 -27.27 22.15 9.77
C ILE A 175 -25.98 22.90 9.43
N VAL A 176 -25.18 22.39 8.47
CA VAL A 176 -23.94 23.02 7.99
C VAL A 176 -24.22 24.39 7.38
N GLU A 177 -25.23 24.51 6.52
CA GLU A 177 -25.64 25.79 5.94
C GLU A 177 -26.08 26.80 7.01
N GLY A 178 -26.88 26.37 7.98
CA GLY A 178 -27.27 27.22 9.12
C GLY A 178 -26.10 27.65 9.99
N PHE A 179 -25.17 26.73 10.30
CA PHE A 179 -24.06 26.96 11.23
C PHE A 179 -22.98 27.90 10.66
N TYR A 180 -22.65 27.78 9.38
CA TYR A 180 -21.66 28.66 8.70
C TYR A 180 -22.30 29.81 7.91
N GLY A 181 -23.63 29.90 7.87
CA GLY A 181 -24.39 30.86 7.06
C GLY A 181 -24.24 30.67 5.54
N ASN A 182 -23.67 29.55 5.10
CA ASN A 182 -23.36 29.22 3.70
C ASN A 182 -23.39 27.69 3.51
N ALA A 183 -24.06 27.21 2.46
CA ALA A 183 -24.01 25.80 2.08
C ALA A 183 -22.59 25.34 1.69
N ALA A 184 -22.33 24.04 1.75
CA ALA A 184 -21.08 23.45 1.27
C ALA A 184 -20.98 23.59 -0.27
N ASN A 185 -19.81 24.01 -0.78
CA ASN A 185 -19.56 24.13 -2.22
C ASN A 185 -19.57 22.78 -2.93
N LYS A 186 -19.13 21.73 -2.21
CA LYS A 186 -19.04 20.34 -2.67
C LYS A 186 -19.29 19.35 -1.54
N SER A 187 -19.97 18.26 -1.87
CA SER A 187 -20.30 17.15 -0.98
C SER A 187 -19.52 15.89 -1.33
N TYR A 188 -18.91 15.25 -0.34
CA TYR A 188 -18.05 14.08 -0.53
C TYR A 188 -18.45 12.90 0.37
N TYR A 189 -18.09 11.70 -0.05
CA TYR A 189 -18.24 10.47 0.73
C TYR A 189 -16.93 9.68 0.78
N SER A 190 -16.63 9.06 1.92
CA SER A 190 -15.54 8.10 2.07
C SER A 190 -15.96 6.91 2.92
N GLY A 191 -15.95 5.71 2.33
CA GLY A 191 -16.28 4.47 3.03
C GLY A 191 -15.56 3.26 2.43
N CYS A 192 -15.42 2.20 3.23
CA CYS A 192 -14.92 0.91 2.75
C CYS A 192 -15.77 -0.25 3.32
N SER A 193 -15.78 -1.43 2.69
CA SER A 193 -16.60 -2.58 3.09
C SER A 193 -18.11 -2.29 2.93
N THR A 194 -18.91 -2.45 3.99
CA THR A 194 -20.27 -1.88 4.09
C THR A 194 -20.28 -0.39 3.76
N GLY A 195 -19.25 0.36 4.14
CA GLY A 195 -19.07 1.76 3.76
C GLY A 195 -18.87 1.93 2.25
N GLY A 196 -18.22 1.00 1.56
CA GLY A 196 -18.14 1.01 0.10
C GLY A 196 -19.50 0.76 -0.54
N ARG A 197 -20.27 -0.23 -0.03
CA ARG A 197 -21.66 -0.49 -0.43
C ARG A 197 -22.55 0.73 -0.24
N GLN A 198 -22.49 1.37 0.94
CA GLN A 198 -23.25 2.58 1.28
C GLN A 198 -22.98 3.73 0.30
N GLY A 199 -21.72 3.96 -0.09
CA GLY A 199 -21.36 4.97 -1.09
C GLY A 199 -21.92 4.66 -2.49
N VAL A 200 -21.77 3.42 -2.95
CA VAL A 200 -22.33 2.98 -4.25
C VAL A 200 -23.87 3.06 -4.25
N LYS A 201 -24.53 2.61 -3.18
CA LYS A 201 -26.01 2.70 -3.06
C LYS A 201 -26.50 4.15 -3.07
N SER A 202 -25.75 5.08 -2.46
CA SER A 202 -26.05 6.51 -2.53
C SER A 202 -25.91 7.04 -3.97
N ALA A 203 -24.86 6.67 -4.72
CA ALA A 203 -24.75 7.04 -6.14
C ALA A 203 -25.94 6.55 -7.00
N GLN A 204 -26.48 5.38 -6.66
CA GLN A 204 -27.57 4.72 -7.37
C GLN A 204 -28.98 5.23 -7.03
N ALA A 205 -29.22 5.59 -5.77
CA ALA A 205 -30.56 5.91 -5.25
C ALA A 205 -30.74 7.39 -4.88
N HIS A 206 -29.65 8.07 -4.52
CA HIS A 206 -29.62 9.45 -4.03
C HIS A 206 -28.42 10.21 -4.61
N PRO A 207 -28.29 10.31 -5.95
CA PRO A 207 -27.11 10.88 -6.62
C PRO A 207 -26.79 12.33 -6.19
N GLU A 208 -27.79 13.07 -5.68
CA GLU A 208 -27.67 14.40 -5.08
C GLU A 208 -26.95 14.46 -3.72
N ASP A 209 -26.71 13.32 -3.07
CA ASP A 209 -26.01 13.29 -1.79
C ASP A 209 -24.53 13.69 -1.92
N PHE A 210 -23.83 13.24 -2.97
CA PHE A 210 -22.39 13.43 -3.10
C PHE A 210 -21.99 13.81 -4.53
N ASP A 211 -21.05 14.75 -4.64
CA ASP A 211 -20.37 15.10 -5.88
C ASP A 211 -19.10 14.25 -6.09
N GLY A 212 -18.51 13.74 -5.00
CA GLY A 212 -17.39 12.81 -5.02
C GLY A 212 -17.56 11.65 -4.05
N ILE A 213 -17.33 10.41 -4.50
CA ILE A 213 -17.47 9.19 -3.69
C ILE A 213 -16.17 8.39 -3.74
N LEU A 214 -15.58 8.11 -2.58
CA LEU A 214 -14.45 7.18 -2.39
C LEU A 214 -14.96 5.88 -1.76
N ALA A 215 -14.94 4.79 -2.53
CA ALA A 215 -15.59 3.52 -2.20
C ALA A 215 -14.59 2.34 -2.19
N GLY A 216 -14.05 2.03 -1.02
CA GLY A 216 -13.16 0.87 -0.82
C GLY A 216 -13.94 -0.45 -0.70
N ALA A 217 -13.38 -1.52 -1.25
CA ALA A 217 -13.88 -2.90 -1.21
C ALA A 217 -15.41 -3.05 -1.06
N PRO A 218 -16.24 -2.52 -2.01
CA PRO A 218 -17.68 -2.42 -1.78
C PRO A 218 -18.37 -3.77 -1.64
N ALA A 219 -19.03 -3.98 -0.50
CA ALA A 219 -19.89 -5.14 -0.23
C ALA A 219 -21.25 -5.04 -0.98
N TRP A 220 -21.22 -4.69 -2.26
CA TRP A 220 -22.40 -4.25 -3.04
C TRP A 220 -23.46 -5.35 -3.16
N MET A 221 -23.04 -6.60 -3.42
CA MET A 221 -23.94 -7.77 -3.49
C MET A 221 -24.03 -8.48 -2.14
N SER A 222 -24.45 -7.75 -1.10
CA SER A 222 -24.49 -8.21 0.30
C SER A 222 -25.28 -9.51 0.47
N THR A 223 -26.40 -9.68 -0.25
CA THR A 223 -27.24 -10.89 -0.14
C THR A 223 -26.49 -12.17 -0.50
N SER A 224 -25.67 -12.14 -1.56
CA SER A 224 -24.78 -13.25 -1.94
C SER A 224 -23.54 -13.34 -1.06
N GLN A 225 -22.93 -12.20 -0.68
CA GLN A 225 -21.70 -12.16 0.11
C GLN A 225 -21.82 -12.87 1.45
N GLN A 226 -22.91 -12.64 2.18
CA GLN A 226 -23.12 -13.26 3.49
C GLN A 226 -23.37 -14.77 3.39
N LEU A 227 -24.06 -15.24 2.34
CA LEU A 227 -24.22 -16.67 2.10
C LEU A 227 -22.95 -17.33 1.56
N TRP A 228 -22.10 -16.58 0.84
CA TRP A 228 -20.76 -17.04 0.47
C TRP A 228 -19.84 -17.22 1.70
N GLN A 229 -19.90 -16.29 2.68
CA GLN A 229 -19.24 -16.43 3.99
C GLN A 229 -19.63 -17.76 4.69
N LEU A 230 -20.92 -18.13 4.64
CA LEU A 230 -21.39 -19.43 5.13
C LEU A 230 -20.75 -20.59 4.33
N LYS A 231 -20.81 -20.53 2.98
CA LYS A 231 -20.24 -21.55 2.08
C LYS A 231 -18.76 -21.82 2.37
N VAL A 232 -17.91 -20.79 2.51
CA VAL A 232 -16.47 -21.01 2.70
C VAL A 232 -16.12 -21.56 4.08
N GLY A 233 -16.88 -21.18 5.11
CA GLY A 233 -16.82 -21.85 6.42
C GLY A 233 -17.20 -23.33 6.31
N ALA A 234 -18.37 -23.64 5.73
CA ALA A 234 -18.84 -25.01 5.57
C ALA A 234 -17.90 -25.90 4.73
N ILE A 235 -17.20 -25.35 3.72
CA ILE A 235 -16.18 -26.07 2.93
C ILE A 235 -14.98 -26.52 3.78
N ASN A 236 -14.61 -25.76 4.81
CA ASN A 236 -13.46 -26.09 5.66
C ASN A 236 -13.79 -27.07 6.80
N LEU A 237 -15.08 -27.32 7.07
CA LEU A 237 -15.55 -28.11 8.21
C LEU A 237 -15.68 -29.62 7.88
N PRO A 238 -15.64 -30.51 8.89
CA PRO A 238 -15.43 -30.25 10.32
C PRO A 238 -13.94 -30.10 10.69
N GLU A 239 -13.67 -29.47 11.84
CA GLU A 239 -12.32 -29.16 12.37
C GLU A 239 -11.48 -30.40 12.72
N ASP A 240 -12.10 -31.55 12.95
CA ASP A 240 -11.44 -32.85 13.12
C ASP A 240 -11.38 -33.67 11.82
N GLY A 241 -11.94 -33.13 10.73
CA GLY A 241 -12.01 -33.77 9.42
C GLY A 241 -10.66 -33.77 8.69
N PRO A 242 -10.38 -34.79 7.85
CA PRO A 242 -9.10 -34.91 7.15
C PRO A 242 -8.84 -33.80 6.11
N GLY A 243 -9.88 -33.05 5.73
CA GLY A 243 -9.78 -31.90 4.82
C GLY A 243 -9.57 -30.55 5.50
N TYR A 244 -9.64 -30.46 6.84
CA TYR A 244 -9.58 -29.18 7.56
C TYR A 244 -8.24 -28.46 7.35
N LEU A 245 -8.32 -27.18 7.00
CA LEU A 245 -7.20 -26.25 6.94
C LEU A 245 -7.19 -25.42 8.25
N PRO A 246 -6.34 -25.77 9.24
CA PRO A 246 -6.20 -24.98 10.47
C PRO A 246 -5.49 -23.65 10.17
N THR A 247 -5.89 -22.56 10.85
CA THR A 247 -5.39 -21.19 10.63
C THR A 247 -3.87 -21.07 10.40
N ALA A 248 -3.07 -21.82 11.16
CA ALA A 248 -1.60 -21.79 11.06
C ALA A 248 -1.04 -22.24 9.68
N ILE A 249 -1.80 -23.03 8.90
CA ILE A 249 -1.35 -23.50 7.58
C ILE A 249 -1.47 -22.42 6.50
N PHE A 250 -2.29 -21.39 6.71
CA PHE A 250 -2.52 -20.35 5.70
C PHE A 250 -1.29 -19.47 5.45
N GLN A 251 -0.35 -19.35 6.39
CA GLN A 251 0.94 -18.74 6.09
C GLN A 251 1.74 -19.60 5.11
N VAL A 252 1.81 -20.92 5.32
CA VAL A 252 2.51 -21.86 4.40
C VAL A 252 1.88 -21.85 3.01
N ILE A 253 0.56 -21.68 2.91
CA ILE A 253 -0.12 -21.50 1.61
C ILE A 253 0.26 -20.14 1.02
N SER A 254 0.21 -19.04 1.79
CA SER A 254 0.60 -17.69 1.36
C SER A 254 2.04 -17.62 0.84
N ASP A 255 2.97 -18.28 1.52
CA ASP A 255 4.39 -18.35 1.15
C ASP A 255 4.58 -19.09 -0.19
N GLU A 256 3.89 -20.22 -0.41
CA GLU A 256 3.95 -20.99 -1.65
C GLU A 256 3.17 -20.33 -2.81
N VAL A 257 2.11 -19.58 -2.50
CA VAL A 257 1.41 -18.71 -3.46
C VAL A 257 2.36 -17.61 -3.92
N LEU A 258 3.00 -16.86 -3.01
CA LEU A 258 4.03 -15.88 -3.38
C LEU A 258 5.15 -16.51 -4.20
N ARG A 259 5.70 -17.66 -3.76
CA ARG A 259 6.77 -18.39 -4.45
C ARG A 259 6.40 -18.90 -5.86
N GLN A 260 5.10 -18.94 -6.20
CA GLN A 260 4.62 -19.24 -7.56
C GLN A 260 4.17 -18.00 -8.35
N CYS A 261 3.76 -16.92 -7.67
CA CYS A 261 3.04 -15.80 -8.26
C CYS A 261 3.81 -14.47 -8.31
N ASP A 262 4.89 -14.29 -7.53
CA ASP A 262 5.73 -13.08 -7.52
C ASP A 262 6.15 -12.68 -8.95
N THR A 263 6.86 -13.58 -9.64
CA THR A 263 7.35 -13.38 -11.02
C THR A 263 6.30 -13.37 -12.12
N SER A 264 5.01 -13.24 -11.81
CA SER A 264 3.93 -13.22 -12.82
C SER A 264 3.87 -11.91 -13.62
N ASP A 265 4.45 -10.81 -13.11
CA ASP A 265 4.59 -9.52 -13.79
C ASP A 265 5.95 -9.33 -14.51
N GLY A 266 6.87 -10.29 -14.35
CA GLY A 266 8.24 -10.25 -14.87
C GLY A 266 9.34 -9.91 -13.85
N ILE A 267 9.00 -9.67 -12.57
CA ILE A 267 9.91 -9.23 -11.51
C ILE A 267 9.87 -10.24 -10.34
N ALA A 268 11.01 -10.56 -9.74
CA ALA A 268 11.03 -11.14 -8.39
C ALA A 268 11.20 -10.00 -7.40
N ASP A 269 10.15 -9.60 -6.68
CA ASP A 269 10.22 -8.47 -5.75
C ASP A 269 9.41 -8.60 -4.46
N GLY A 270 8.79 -9.75 -4.23
CA GLY A 270 7.99 -10.05 -3.06
C GLY A 270 6.56 -9.49 -3.14
N ILE A 271 6.02 -9.16 -4.32
CA ILE A 271 4.66 -8.63 -4.47
C ILE A 271 3.95 -9.25 -5.66
N ILE A 272 2.84 -9.94 -5.41
CA ILE A 272 1.92 -10.37 -6.47
C ILE A 272 1.18 -9.14 -7.02
N MET A 273 1.68 -8.59 -8.14
CA MET A 273 1.13 -7.37 -8.75
C MET A 273 -0.26 -7.56 -9.37
N ASP A 274 -0.52 -8.72 -9.98
CA ASP A 274 -1.86 -9.11 -10.43
C ASP A 274 -2.02 -10.64 -10.33
N PRO A 275 -2.76 -11.15 -9.35
CA PRO A 275 -2.93 -12.60 -9.15
C PRO A 275 -3.58 -13.31 -10.33
N ARG A 276 -4.25 -12.59 -11.24
CA ARG A 276 -4.89 -13.15 -12.45
C ARG A 276 -3.88 -13.66 -13.47
N HIS A 277 -2.62 -13.22 -13.40
CA HIS A 277 -1.53 -13.73 -14.24
C HIS A 277 -0.82 -14.96 -13.63
N CYS A 278 -1.17 -15.38 -12.41
CA CYS A 278 -0.55 -16.53 -11.76
C CYS A 278 -1.30 -17.86 -12.02
N ASN A 279 -0.57 -18.87 -12.49
CA ASN A 279 -1.06 -20.25 -12.62
C ASN A 279 -0.69 -21.08 -11.37
N PHE A 280 -1.36 -20.81 -10.25
CA PHE A 280 -1.05 -21.44 -8.96
C PHE A 280 -1.35 -22.95 -8.94
N ARG A 281 -0.41 -23.73 -8.40
CA ARG A 281 -0.41 -25.19 -8.32
C ARG A 281 -0.37 -25.67 -6.88
N PRO A 282 -1.51 -25.82 -6.18
CA PRO A 282 -1.54 -26.25 -4.78
C PRO A 282 -1.06 -27.69 -4.58
N GLU A 283 -0.89 -28.50 -5.63
CA GLU A 283 -0.27 -29.83 -5.48
C GLU A 283 1.21 -29.76 -5.07
N LYS A 284 1.86 -28.60 -5.21
CA LYS A 284 3.23 -28.38 -4.71
C LYS A 284 3.33 -28.44 -3.18
N LEU A 285 2.23 -28.23 -2.47
CA LEU A 285 2.16 -28.35 -1.02
C LEU A 285 1.98 -29.80 -0.53
N LEU A 286 1.83 -30.80 -1.41
CA LEU A 286 1.54 -32.18 -0.98
C LEU A 286 2.65 -32.77 -0.12
N CYS A 287 2.30 -33.22 1.09
CA CYS A 287 3.21 -33.93 1.99
C CYS A 287 3.79 -35.19 1.33
N THR A 288 5.12 -35.31 1.36
CA THR A 288 5.86 -36.50 0.92
C THR A 288 5.99 -37.54 2.04
N SER A 289 6.37 -38.77 1.69
CA SER A 289 6.76 -39.81 2.67
C SER A 289 8.00 -39.44 3.52
N SER A 290 8.77 -38.43 3.10
CA SER A 290 9.92 -37.86 3.81
C SER A 290 9.63 -36.56 4.57
N SER A 291 8.39 -36.06 4.55
CA SER A 291 8.00 -34.81 5.22
C SER A 291 7.99 -34.96 6.74
N ALA A 292 9.14 -34.71 7.37
CA ALA A 292 9.35 -34.84 8.81
C ALA A 292 8.47 -33.89 9.65
N ASN A 293 8.10 -32.72 9.10
CA ASN A 293 7.12 -31.83 9.70
C ASN A 293 5.83 -31.77 8.86
N LYS A 294 4.70 -32.19 9.45
CA LYS A 294 3.37 -32.12 8.82
C LYS A 294 2.71 -30.74 8.89
N SER A 295 3.26 -29.78 9.65
CA SER A 295 2.76 -28.40 9.69
C SER A 295 3.26 -27.52 8.54
N ALA A 296 4.07 -28.08 7.62
CA ALA A 296 4.70 -27.38 6.51
C ALA A 296 4.25 -27.93 5.14
N CYS A 297 3.18 -28.72 5.10
CA CYS A 297 2.64 -29.34 3.90
C CYS A 297 1.14 -29.67 4.09
N LEU A 298 0.44 -29.91 2.99
CA LEU A 298 -0.97 -30.30 2.94
C LEU A 298 -1.12 -31.79 2.60
N THR A 299 -2.11 -32.43 3.21
CA THR A 299 -2.60 -33.74 2.76
C THR A 299 -3.44 -33.61 1.49
N ALA A 300 -3.67 -34.71 0.76
CA ALA A 300 -4.49 -34.68 -0.46
C ALA A 300 -5.93 -34.18 -0.23
N PRO A 301 -6.65 -34.53 0.87
CA PRO A 301 -7.94 -33.92 1.17
C PRO A 301 -7.85 -32.42 1.44
N GLN A 302 -6.83 -31.95 2.17
CA GLN A 302 -6.61 -30.51 2.41
C GLN A 302 -6.33 -29.73 1.11
N VAL A 303 -5.58 -30.31 0.16
CA VAL A 303 -5.43 -29.73 -1.20
C VAL A 303 -6.78 -29.68 -1.94
N SER A 304 -7.67 -30.64 -1.71
CA SER A 304 -9.03 -30.63 -2.25
C SER A 304 -9.91 -29.55 -1.62
N THR A 305 -9.79 -29.31 -0.32
CA THR A 305 -10.44 -28.17 0.38
C THR A 305 -9.95 -26.85 -0.19
N LEU A 306 -8.63 -26.67 -0.26
CA LEU A 306 -8.01 -25.43 -0.77
C LEU A 306 -8.45 -25.10 -2.20
N LYS A 307 -8.56 -26.10 -3.09
CA LYS A 307 -9.10 -25.90 -4.44
C LYS A 307 -10.55 -25.39 -4.45
N GLN A 308 -11.41 -25.90 -3.55
CA GLN A 308 -12.80 -25.44 -3.43
C GLN A 308 -12.90 -24.02 -2.84
N LEU A 309 -11.89 -23.56 -2.09
CA LEU A 309 -11.79 -22.19 -1.59
C LEU A 309 -11.37 -21.17 -2.69
N TYR A 310 -10.70 -21.59 -3.75
CA TYR A 310 -10.43 -20.72 -4.92
C TYR A 310 -11.51 -20.79 -6.01
N GLN A 311 -12.36 -21.83 -6.05
CA GLN A 311 -13.36 -21.99 -7.11
C GLN A 311 -14.59 -21.07 -6.92
N PRO A 312 -14.98 -20.24 -7.91
CA PRO A 312 -16.14 -19.35 -7.83
C PRO A 312 -17.46 -20.11 -7.65
N LEU A 313 -18.48 -19.44 -7.10
CA LEU A 313 -19.83 -20.01 -7.00
C LEU A 313 -20.58 -19.80 -8.32
N ILE A 314 -20.78 -20.91 -9.03
CA ILE A 314 -21.50 -20.99 -10.31
C ILE A 314 -22.67 -21.95 -10.15
N GLN A 315 -23.86 -21.55 -10.60
CA GLN A 315 -25.01 -22.42 -10.79
C GLN A 315 -24.91 -23.15 -12.12
N LEU A 316 -25.22 -24.45 -12.13
CA LEU A 316 -25.73 -25.10 -13.33
C LEU A 316 -27.25 -24.97 -13.31
N ASP A 317 -27.83 -24.29 -14.30
CA ASP A 317 -29.29 -24.31 -14.48
C ASP A 317 -29.72 -25.74 -14.88
N ALA A 318 -30.86 -26.19 -14.36
CA ALA A 318 -31.36 -27.54 -14.58
C ALA A 318 -32.07 -27.69 -15.93
N ASP A 319 -32.74 -26.62 -16.38
CA ASP A 319 -33.57 -26.62 -17.59
C ASP A 319 -32.88 -25.97 -18.80
N VAL A 320 -31.73 -25.31 -18.58
CA VAL A 320 -30.88 -24.72 -19.62
C VAL A 320 -29.43 -25.11 -19.37
N HIS A 321 -28.65 -25.44 -20.41
CA HIS A 321 -27.21 -25.74 -20.26
C HIS A 321 -26.35 -24.47 -20.04
N ASN A 322 -26.80 -23.56 -19.17
CA ASN A 322 -26.18 -22.29 -18.88
C ASN A 322 -25.53 -22.28 -17.49
N LEU A 323 -24.47 -21.49 -17.34
CA LEU A 323 -23.69 -21.38 -16.11
C LEU A 323 -23.85 -19.98 -15.51
N THR A 324 -24.73 -19.83 -14.53
CA THR A 324 -24.99 -18.54 -13.88
C THR A 324 -23.96 -18.28 -12.78
N TYR A 325 -23.15 -17.24 -12.93
CA TYR A 325 -22.28 -16.75 -11.87
C TYR A 325 -23.10 -16.14 -10.73
N VAL A 326 -22.77 -16.45 -9.48
CA VAL A 326 -23.49 -15.91 -8.30
C VAL A 326 -22.59 -15.07 -7.40
N TYR A 327 -21.37 -15.56 -7.14
CA TYR A 327 -20.42 -14.85 -6.30
C TYR A 327 -19.00 -15.37 -6.57
N PRO A 328 -17.97 -14.50 -6.52
CA PRO A 328 -16.58 -14.95 -6.61
C PRO A 328 -16.19 -15.78 -5.38
N ASN A 329 -14.95 -16.28 -5.39
CA ASN A 329 -14.31 -16.90 -4.24
C ASN A 329 -12.92 -16.28 -4.06
N PHE A 330 -12.15 -16.71 -3.06
CA PHE A 330 -10.91 -16.03 -2.69
C PHE A 330 -9.91 -15.85 -3.84
N GLY A 331 -9.19 -14.72 -3.82
CA GLY A 331 -8.08 -14.43 -4.72
C GLY A 331 -6.74 -14.99 -4.19
N LEU A 332 -5.79 -15.22 -5.08
CA LEU A 332 -4.42 -15.54 -4.68
C LEU A 332 -3.77 -14.33 -4.02
N GLY A 333 -3.12 -14.53 -2.88
CA GLY A 333 -2.57 -13.47 -2.03
C GLY A 333 -3.43 -13.15 -0.80
N SER A 334 -4.71 -13.58 -0.77
CA SER A 334 -5.62 -13.34 0.36
C SER A 334 -5.51 -14.39 1.47
N GLU A 335 -4.61 -15.37 1.36
CA GLU A 335 -4.49 -16.55 2.24
C GLU A 335 -4.40 -16.17 3.71
N SER A 336 -3.57 -15.17 4.04
CA SER A 336 -3.37 -14.70 5.41
C SER A 336 -4.61 -14.06 6.04
N GLN A 337 -5.66 -13.76 5.27
CA GLN A 337 -6.93 -13.21 5.76
C GLN A 337 -8.14 -14.15 5.58
N MET A 338 -8.06 -15.20 4.74
CA MET A 338 -9.14 -16.20 4.60
C MET A 338 -9.66 -16.77 5.94
N PRO A 339 -8.83 -17.03 6.97
CA PRO A 339 -9.31 -17.53 8.26
C PRO A 339 -10.36 -16.67 8.96
N SER A 340 -10.40 -15.36 8.69
CA SER A 340 -11.44 -14.44 9.21
C SER A 340 -12.84 -14.76 8.68
N SER A 341 -12.95 -15.56 7.61
CA SER A 341 -14.20 -15.87 6.92
C SER A 341 -14.73 -17.29 7.19
N PHE A 342 -14.03 -18.15 7.96
CA PHE A 342 -14.47 -19.54 8.15
C PHE A 342 -15.44 -19.75 9.31
N GLY A 343 -15.23 -19.14 10.48
CA GLY A 343 -15.96 -19.46 11.71
C GLY A 343 -15.13 -20.26 12.72
N SER A 344 -15.78 -20.98 13.63
CA SER A 344 -15.12 -21.74 14.71
C SER A 344 -16.09 -22.68 15.45
N ASN A 345 -15.56 -23.61 16.24
CA ASN A 345 -16.31 -24.57 17.07
C ASN A 345 -17.24 -25.48 16.23
N ASN A 346 -16.80 -25.86 15.03
CA ASN A 346 -17.60 -26.57 14.02
C ASN A 346 -18.84 -25.82 13.51
N GLU A 347 -18.86 -24.49 13.60
CA GLU A 347 -19.90 -23.62 13.02
C GLU A 347 -19.29 -22.59 12.04
N PRO A 348 -19.93 -22.34 10.87
CA PRO A 348 -19.50 -21.31 9.92
C PRO A 348 -19.59 -19.89 10.49
N SER A 349 -18.86 -18.98 9.84
CA SER A 349 -18.82 -17.54 10.15
C SER A 349 -20.20 -16.94 10.44
N LEU A 350 -20.32 -16.21 11.55
CA LEU A 350 -21.54 -15.48 11.96
C LEU A 350 -22.03 -14.52 10.88
N TYR A 351 -21.10 -14.00 10.07
CA TYR A 351 -21.42 -13.19 8.90
C TYR A 351 -22.40 -13.88 7.94
N GLY A 352 -22.45 -15.21 7.89
CA GLY A 352 -23.44 -15.96 7.12
C GLY A 352 -24.54 -16.61 7.96
N THR A 353 -24.22 -17.22 9.10
CA THR A 353 -25.19 -17.97 9.92
C THR A 353 -26.18 -17.06 10.66
N ASP A 354 -25.71 -15.96 11.24
CA ASP A 354 -26.59 -14.99 11.91
C ASP A 354 -27.25 -14.02 10.91
N TYR A 355 -26.65 -13.81 9.73
CA TYR A 355 -27.33 -13.15 8.61
C TYR A 355 -28.55 -13.94 8.16
N ALA A 356 -28.40 -15.25 7.92
CA ALA A 356 -29.51 -16.11 7.51
C ALA A 356 -30.67 -16.08 8.52
N LYS A 357 -30.36 -16.22 9.81
CA LYS A 357 -31.36 -16.23 10.91
C LYS A 357 -32.01 -14.87 11.17
N ASN A 358 -31.21 -13.83 11.41
CA ASN A 358 -31.70 -12.55 11.97
C ASN A 358 -31.99 -11.50 10.89
N TYR A 359 -31.35 -11.57 9.72
CA TYR A 359 -31.52 -10.56 8.67
C TYR A 359 -32.37 -11.07 7.51
N LEU A 360 -32.11 -12.29 7.04
CA LEU A 360 -32.72 -12.84 5.82
C LEU A 360 -34.08 -13.51 6.06
N PHE A 361 -34.14 -14.53 6.93
CA PHE A 361 -35.34 -15.35 7.10
C PHE A 361 -36.20 -14.99 8.32
N ASP A 362 -35.67 -14.16 9.24
CA ASP A 362 -36.30 -13.82 10.53
C ASP A 362 -36.65 -15.03 11.43
N ASP A 363 -35.97 -16.18 11.21
CA ASP A 363 -36.14 -17.43 11.95
C ASP A 363 -34.85 -17.85 12.67
N LEU A 364 -34.87 -17.79 13.99
CA LEU A 364 -33.76 -18.24 14.85
C LEU A 364 -33.56 -19.76 14.83
N ASN A 365 -34.55 -20.54 14.39
CA ASN A 365 -34.49 -22.01 14.30
C ASN A 365 -33.86 -22.48 12.98
N TRP A 366 -33.54 -21.57 12.05
CA TRP A 366 -32.95 -21.92 10.76
C TRP A 366 -31.59 -22.61 10.95
N ASP A 367 -31.54 -23.89 10.61
CA ASP A 367 -30.32 -24.70 10.62
C ASP A 367 -29.69 -24.77 9.23
N TRP A 368 -28.43 -24.34 9.14
CA TRP A 368 -27.67 -24.39 7.90
C TRP A 368 -27.36 -25.84 7.47
N LYS A 369 -27.23 -26.78 8.41
CA LYS A 369 -26.88 -28.18 8.10
C LYS A 369 -28.04 -28.90 7.41
N ALA A 370 -29.28 -28.53 7.74
CA ALA A 370 -30.48 -29.00 7.05
C ALA A 370 -30.91 -28.13 5.84
N SER A 371 -30.63 -26.82 5.84
CA SER A 371 -31.31 -25.85 4.95
C SER A 371 -30.41 -25.06 3.99
N PHE A 372 -29.09 -25.03 4.22
CA PHE A 372 -28.19 -24.27 3.35
C PHE A 372 -27.94 -25.01 2.04
N SER A 373 -28.27 -24.36 0.94
CA SER A 373 -28.13 -24.91 -0.41
C SER A 373 -28.02 -23.80 -1.44
N TYR A 374 -27.92 -24.16 -2.73
CA TYR A 374 -27.98 -23.19 -3.81
C TYR A 374 -29.29 -22.35 -3.77
N ALA A 375 -30.42 -22.97 -3.42
CA ALA A 375 -31.72 -22.28 -3.34
C ALA A 375 -31.73 -21.14 -2.30
N THR A 376 -30.86 -21.20 -1.27
CA THR A 376 -30.70 -20.13 -0.28
C THR A 376 -30.21 -18.83 -0.94
N PHE A 377 -29.35 -18.90 -1.96
CA PHE A 377 -28.87 -17.72 -2.71
C PHE A 377 -29.96 -17.12 -3.59
N VAL A 378 -30.75 -17.96 -4.27
CA VAL A 378 -31.90 -17.52 -5.09
C VAL A 378 -32.93 -16.80 -4.22
N GLU A 379 -33.25 -17.36 -3.06
CA GLU A 379 -34.20 -16.76 -2.12
C GLU A 379 -33.65 -15.48 -1.49
N ALA A 380 -32.33 -15.37 -1.25
CA ALA A 380 -31.69 -14.14 -0.79
C ALA A 380 -31.75 -13.01 -1.81
N ALA A 381 -31.53 -13.31 -3.10
CA ALA A 381 -31.73 -12.34 -4.18
C ALA A 381 -33.20 -11.94 -4.31
N ARG A 382 -34.14 -12.89 -4.13
CA ARG A 382 -35.60 -12.63 -4.19
C ARG A 382 -36.13 -11.83 -3.00
N LEU A 383 -35.51 -11.94 -1.82
CA LEU A 383 -35.94 -11.26 -0.59
C LEU A 383 -35.31 -9.87 -0.42
N ASN A 384 -34.02 -9.70 -0.74
CA ASN A 384 -33.22 -8.48 -0.60
C ASN A 384 -33.69 -7.54 0.56
N PRO A 385 -33.69 -7.99 1.83
CA PRO A 385 -34.41 -7.29 2.89
C PRO A 385 -33.86 -5.87 3.12
N GLY A 386 -34.75 -4.88 3.15
CA GLY A 386 -34.38 -3.46 3.26
C GLY A 386 -33.81 -2.83 1.98
N ASP A 387 -33.73 -3.57 0.86
CA ASP A 387 -33.01 -3.19 -0.36
C ASP A 387 -31.51 -2.90 -0.10
N VAL A 388 -30.84 -3.87 0.52
CA VAL A 388 -29.44 -3.79 0.95
C VAL A 388 -28.46 -3.76 -0.23
N ASN A 389 -28.73 -4.52 -1.29
CA ASN A 389 -27.79 -4.58 -2.41
C ASN A 389 -27.63 -3.23 -3.11
N ALA A 390 -26.42 -2.98 -3.62
CA ALA A 390 -26.10 -1.83 -4.45
C ALA A 390 -25.88 -2.28 -5.90
N ASP A 391 -26.94 -2.85 -6.50
CA ASP A 391 -26.95 -3.58 -7.78
C ASP A 391 -27.74 -2.88 -8.90
N ASN A 392 -28.07 -1.59 -8.76
CA ASN A 392 -28.51 -0.77 -9.90
C ASN A 392 -27.29 -0.30 -10.71
N PHE A 393 -27.11 -0.83 -11.91
CA PHE A 393 -25.96 -0.48 -12.76
C PHE A 393 -26.15 0.80 -13.59
N ASP A 394 -27.36 1.38 -13.65
CA ASP A 394 -27.57 2.69 -14.27
C ASP A 394 -27.20 3.83 -13.32
N LEU A 395 -26.10 4.53 -13.65
CA LEU A 395 -25.61 5.72 -12.94
C LEU A 395 -25.81 7.01 -13.75
N SER A 396 -26.69 7.03 -14.75
CA SER A 396 -27.00 8.20 -15.58
C SER A 396 -27.34 9.46 -14.78
N ALA A 397 -28.11 9.32 -13.69
CA ALA A 397 -28.46 10.41 -12.79
C ALA A 397 -27.27 10.96 -11.98
N PHE A 398 -26.26 10.14 -11.68
CA PHE A 398 -25.02 10.54 -11.01
C PHE A 398 -24.01 11.17 -11.98
N HIS A 399 -23.86 10.58 -13.17
CA HIS A 399 -23.02 11.12 -14.26
C HIS A 399 -23.50 12.49 -14.73
N SER A 400 -24.80 12.64 -15.04
CA SER A 400 -25.37 13.85 -15.64
C SER A 400 -25.31 15.09 -14.74
N ARG A 401 -25.28 14.92 -13.40
CA ARG A 401 -25.03 16.00 -12.44
C ARG A 401 -23.54 16.28 -12.18
N GLY A 402 -22.64 15.55 -12.85
CA GLY A 402 -21.19 15.73 -12.77
C GLY A 402 -20.52 15.01 -11.59
N GLY A 403 -21.19 14.03 -10.97
CA GLY A 403 -20.61 13.23 -9.88
C GLY A 403 -19.36 12.46 -10.31
N LYS A 404 -18.51 12.10 -9.33
CA LYS A 404 -17.27 11.33 -9.51
C LYS A 404 -17.14 10.22 -8.48
N LEU A 405 -16.68 9.04 -8.90
CA LEU A 405 -16.53 7.86 -8.06
C LEU A 405 -15.13 7.25 -8.26
N ILE A 406 -14.39 7.11 -7.16
CA ILE A 406 -13.14 6.34 -7.10
C ILE A 406 -13.40 5.10 -6.26
N GLN A 407 -13.40 3.94 -6.91
CA GLN A 407 -13.48 2.63 -6.28
C GLN A 407 -12.07 2.08 -6.11
N TYR A 408 -11.79 1.41 -5.00
CA TYR A 408 -10.53 0.70 -4.81
C TYR A 408 -10.74 -0.64 -4.10
N HIS A 409 -9.89 -1.63 -4.38
CA HIS A 409 -9.99 -2.95 -3.75
C HIS A 409 -8.60 -3.60 -3.62
N GLY A 410 -8.30 -4.19 -2.47
CA GLY A 410 -7.07 -4.97 -2.29
C GLY A 410 -7.11 -6.30 -3.04
N TYR A 411 -6.00 -6.70 -3.68
CA TYR A 411 -5.87 -8.03 -4.28
C TYR A 411 -5.72 -9.15 -3.23
N ALA A 412 -5.36 -8.82 -1.99
CA ALA A 412 -5.27 -9.76 -0.87
C ALA A 412 -6.49 -9.71 0.08
N ASP A 413 -7.64 -9.25 -0.41
CA ASP A 413 -8.88 -9.16 0.39
C ASP A 413 -9.47 -10.56 0.67
N GLY A 414 -9.39 -10.97 1.93
CA GLY A 414 -9.90 -12.25 2.43
C GLY A 414 -11.24 -12.16 3.17
N LEU A 415 -11.97 -11.04 3.04
CA LEU A 415 -13.31 -10.86 3.63
C LEU A 415 -14.38 -10.51 2.59
N THR A 416 -14.01 -9.79 1.53
CA THR A 416 -14.82 -9.48 0.35
C THR A 416 -13.99 -9.83 -0.90
N PRO A 417 -14.26 -10.91 -1.64
CA PRO A 417 -13.35 -11.33 -2.70
C PRO A 417 -13.24 -10.30 -3.84
N THR A 418 -12.00 -9.91 -4.17
CA THR A 418 -11.64 -8.76 -5.01
C THR A 418 -12.42 -8.66 -6.33
N ASP A 419 -12.64 -9.80 -7.01
CA ASP A 419 -13.31 -9.87 -8.31
C ASP A 419 -14.77 -9.37 -8.27
N VAL A 420 -15.40 -9.33 -7.09
CA VAL A 420 -16.76 -8.77 -6.94
C VAL A 420 -16.81 -7.30 -7.34
N SER A 421 -15.71 -6.56 -7.16
CA SER A 421 -15.61 -5.16 -7.59
C SER A 421 -15.33 -5.00 -9.08
N ARG A 422 -14.70 -5.98 -9.72
CA ARG A 422 -14.63 -6.05 -11.19
C ARG A 422 -16.04 -6.21 -11.75
N VAL A 423 -16.84 -7.13 -11.23
CA VAL A 423 -18.22 -7.36 -11.68
C VAL A 423 -19.05 -6.07 -11.58
N LEU A 424 -19.02 -5.36 -10.45
CA LEU A 424 -19.73 -4.07 -10.32
C LEU A 424 -19.30 -3.05 -11.39
N TYR A 425 -18.00 -2.96 -11.68
CA TYR A 425 -17.46 -2.03 -12.67
C TYR A 425 -17.85 -2.43 -14.11
N ASP A 426 -17.70 -3.71 -14.46
CA ASP A 426 -17.99 -4.23 -15.80
C ASP A 426 -19.50 -4.18 -16.11
N GLU A 427 -20.39 -4.49 -15.15
CA GLU A 427 -21.85 -4.38 -15.32
C GLU A 427 -22.31 -2.90 -15.41
N THR A 428 -21.70 -2.01 -14.61
CA THR A 428 -21.93 -0.56 -14.74
C THR A 428 -21.43 -0.05 -16.09
N TRP A 429 -20.30 -0.55 -16.59
CA TRP A 429 -19.78 -0.19 -17.91
C TRP A 429 -20.77 -0.57 -19.02
N LEU A 430 -21.35 -1.78 -18.96
CA LEU A 430 -22.39 -2.22 -19.91
C LEU A 430 -23.61 -1.28 -19.88
N ALA A 431 -24.19 -1.04 -18.71
CA ALA A 431 -25.40 -0.22 -18.55
C ALA A 431 -25.21 1.26 -18.95
N MET A 432 -23.99 1.81 -18.81
CA MET A 432 -23.65 3.16 -19.25
C MET A 432 -23.25 3.22 -20.73
N ALA A 433 -22.62 2.17 -21.27
CA ALA A 433 -22.25 2.09 -22.68
C ALA A 433 -23.46 1.97 -23.62
N GLU A 434 -24.54 1.29 -23.20
CA GLU A 434 -25.83 1.29 -23.93
C GLU A 434 -26.42 2.71 -24.09
N GLN A 435 -26.12 3.61 -23.15
CA GLN A 435 -26.52 5.02 -23.18
C GLN A 435 -25.49 5.93 -23.90
N GLY A 436 -24.38 5.36 -24.38
CA GLY A 436 -23.31 6.08 -25.05
C GLY A 436 -22.39 6.89 -24.12
N VAL A 437 -22.37 6.59 -22.82
CA VAL A 437 -21.52 7.24 -21.82
C VAL A 437 -20.25 6.42 -21.58
N ASP A 438 -19.09 7.06 -21.66
CA ASP A 438 -17.83 6.45 -21.22
C ASP A 438 -17.72 6.51 -19.69
N LEU A 439 -17.57 5.34 -19.06
CA LEU A 439 -17.43 5.21 -17.61
C LEU A 439 -16.22 6.00 -17.08
N ASP A 440 -15.17 6.13 -17.89
CA ASP A 440 -13.91 6.78 -17.55
C ASP A 440 -14.04 8.30 -17.31
N GLU A 441 -15.16 8.91 -17.73
CA GLU A 441 -15.54 10.29 -17.43
C GLU A 441 -15.88 10.51 -15.94
N PHE A 442 -16.28 9.46 -15.22
CA PHE A 442 -16.86 9.63 -13.87
C PHE A 442 -16.64 8.52 -12.85
N TYR A 443 -16.32 7.28 -13.24
CA TYR A 443 -16.13 6.16 -12.32
C TYR A 443 -14.83 5.44 -12.67
N ARG A 444 -13.91 5.33 -11.70
CA ARG A 444 -12.59 4.71 -11.86
C ARG A 444 -12.34 3.67 -10.76
N LEU A 445 -11.88 2.49 -11.17
CA LEU A 445 -11.53 1.38 -10.28
C LEU A 445 -10.00 1.20 -10.20
N PHE A 446 -9.48 1.00 -9.00
CA PHE A 446 -8.07 0.74 -8.71
C PHE A 446 -7.91 -0.56 -7.91
N PHE A 447 -7.22 -1.56 -8.47
CA PHE A 447 -6.84 -2.76 -7.72
C PHE A 447 -5.47 -2.59 -7.08
N VAL A 448 -5.35 -2.90 -5.79
CA VAL A 448 -4.18 -2.60 -4.95
C VAL A 448 -3.41 -3.90 -4.66
N PRO A 449 -2.20 -4.08 -5.23
CA PRO A 449 -1.36 -5.25 -4.99
C PRO A 449 -1.08 -5.49 -3.50
N GLY A 450 -1.27 -6.72 -3.04
CA GLY A 450 -0.99 -7.16 -1.66
C GLY A 450 -1.75 -6.45 -0.52
N MET A 451 -2.58 -5.44 -0.80
CA MET A 451 -3.44 -4.84 0.23
C MET A 451 -4.57 -5.80 0.61
N GLN A 452 -4.86 -5.89 1.91
CA GLN A 452 -5.93 -6.71 2.48
C GLN A 452 -7.26 -5.94 2.54
N HIS A 453 -8.28 -6.49 3.22
CA HIS A 453 -9.58 -5.83 3.36
C HIS A 453 -9.47 -4.42 3.96
N CYS A 454 -9.80 -3.42 3.13
CA CYS A 454 -9.76 -1.97 3.41
C CYS A 454 -8.41 -1.34 3.82
N SER A 455 -7.45 -2.10 4.32
CA SER A 455 -6.20 -1.59 4.89
C SER A 455 -5.22 -2.73 5.20
N GLY A 456 -3.96 -2.41 5.50
CA GLY A 456 -2.92 -3.40 5.77
C GLY A 456 -2.44 -4.14 4.51
N SER A 457 -1.39 -4.95 4.65
CA SER A 457 -0.71 -5.59 3.51
C SER A 457 -0.15 -6.97 3.86
N VAL A 458 -0.25 -7.92 2.93
CA VAL A 458 0.70 -9.05 2.86
C VAL A 458 2.00 -8.61 2.18
N TYR A 459 3.08 -9.36 2.43
CA TYR A 459 4.39 -9.25 1.76
C TYR A 459 5.03 -7.85 1.77
N ASP A 460 4.67 -6.99 2.73
CA ASP A 460 5.03 -5.56 2.80
C ASP A 460 4.65 -4.72 1.56
N ALA A 461 3.60 -5.13 0.82
CA ALA A 461 3.13 -4.38 -0.33
C ALA A 461 2.66 -2.94 0.03
N PRO A 462 2.89 -1.93 -0.85
CA PRO A 462 2.41 -0.58 -0.62
C PRO A 462 0.89 -0.52 -0.62
N TRP A 463 0.32 -0.11 0.51
CA TRP A 463 -1.13 -0.11 0.74
C TRP A 463 -1.67 1.26 1.20
N TYR A 464 -0.83 2.18 1.64
CA TYR A 464 -1.27 3.48 2.15
C TYR A 464 -1.36 4.55 1.06
N PHE A 465 -2.58 5.01 0.76
CA PHE A 465 -2.86 6.07 -0.22
C PHE A 465 -4.05 6.96 0.20
N GLY A 466 -4.26 7.18 1.50
CA GLY A 466 -5.33 8.06 2.00
C GLY A 466 -6.76 7.49 1.87
N GLY A 467 -6.91 6.18 1.62
CA GLY A 467 -8.21 5.51 1.56
C GLY A 467 -8.97 5.50 2.90
N SER A 468 -10.26 5.19 2.82
CA SER A 468 -11.15 5.12 3.98
C SER A 468 -10.69 4.08 5.00
N GLY A 469 -10.41 4.51 6.24
CA GLY A 469 -9.91 3.62 7.30
C GLY A 469 -8.42 3.28 7.21
N HIS A 470 -7.64 3.88 6.30
CA HIS A 470 -6.20 3.60 6.27
C HIS A 470 -5.51 4.20 7.51
N SER A 471 -5.87 5.42 7.91
CA SER A 471 -5.25 6.13 9.04
C SER A 471 -5.35 5.42 10.39
N SER A 472 -6.43 4.67 10.67
CA SER A 472 -6.61 3.96 11.95
C SER A 472 -5.52 2.93 12.23
N ASN A 473 -4.87 2.40 11.19
CA ASN A 473 -3.78 1.44 11.33
C ASN A 473 -2.43 2.11 11.59
N LEU A 474 -2.28 3.42 11.29
CA LEU A 474 -1.03 4.17 11.46
C LEU A 474 -1.03 5.18 12.63
N GLU A 475 -2.19 5.71 13.06
CA GLU A 475 -2.28 6.73 14.14
C GLU A 475 -1.91 6.21 15.56
N THR A 476 -1.36 5.01 15.69
CA THR A 476 -0.90 4.49 16.97
C THR A 476 0.13 5.43 17.61
N ASN A 477 0.02 5.62 18.93
CA ASN A 477 0.93 6.48 19.72
C ASN A 477 1.01 7.95 19.27
N GLY A 478 0.01 8.46 18.54
CA GLY A 478 -0.07 9.88 18.18
C GLY A 478 0.74 10.28 16.95
N GLN A 479 0.98 9.35 16.03
CA GLN A 479 1.59 9.65 14.74
C GLN A 479 0.57 10.34 13.82
N HIS A 480 1.01 11.39 13.13
CA HIS A 480 0.24 12.10 12.11
C HIS A 480 0.15 11.22 10.85
N ALA A 481 -1.04 10.73 10.52
CA ALA A 481 -1.27 9.77 9.43
C ALA A 481 -2.04 10.33 8.21
N PHE A 482 -2.37 11.62 8.23
CA PHE A 482 -3.25 12.28 7.26
C PHE A 482 -2.66 13.65 6.86
N PRO A 483 -2.62 14.05 5.57
CA PRO A 483 -2.66 13.19 4.38
C PRO A 483 -1.59 12.08 4.41
N VAL A 484 -1.34 11.37 3.32
CA VAL A 484 -0.24 10.39 3.24
C VAL A 484 1.07 11.00 3.79
N PRO A 485 1.60 10.53 4.94
CA PRO A 485 2.54 11.35 5.73
C PRO A 485 3.84 11.76 5.01
N GLY A 486 4.01 13.07 4.85
CA GLY A 486 5.15 13.67 4.15
C GLY A 486 5.03 13.66 2.62
N LEU A 487 3.85 13.31 2.11
CA LEU A 487 3.46 13.20 0.71
C LEU A 487 2.07 13.82 0.52
N ASP A 488 1.92 15.06 0.98
CA ASP A 488 0.65 15.77 1.12
C ASP A 488 0.09 16.27 -0.23
N ASP A 489 -0.12 15.35 -1.18
CA ASP A 489 -0.55 15.65 -2.55
C ASP A 489 -1.61 14.67 -3.09
N ALA A 490 -2.29 15.12 -4.15
CA ALA A 490 -3.36 14.41 -4.84
C ALA A 490 -2.88 13.26 -5.76
N LYS A 491 -1.60 12.90 -5.73
CA LYS A 491 -1.06 11.70 -6.40
C LYS A 491 -0.92 10.55 -5.40
N HIS A 492 -0.55 10.86 -4.16
CA HIS A 492 -0.41 9.86 -3.10
C HIS A 492 -1.72 9.67 -2.33
N ASP A 493 -2.55 10.70 -2.17
CA ASP A 493 -3.77 10.65 -1.38
C ASP A 493 -5.05 10.62 -2.24
N ALA A 494 -5.83 9.55 -2.15
CA ALA A 494 -7.05 9.34 -2.94
C ALA A 494 -8.21 10.26 -2.56
N LEU A 495 -8.30 10.75 -1.31
CA LEU A 495 -9.32 11.72 -0.94
C LEU A 495 -8.98 13.08 -1.54
N LEU A 496 -7.69 13.49 -1.51
CA LEU A 496 -7.24 14.68 -2.23
C LEU A 496 -7.36 14.54 -3.75
N ALA A 497 -7.14 13.34 -4.31
CA ALA A 497 -7.32 13.05 -5.73
C ALA A 497 -8.79 13.18 -6.16
N LEU A 498 -9.72 12.65 -5.36
CA LEU A 498 -11.16 12.81 -5.57
C LEU A 498 -11.59 14.28 -5.48
N VAL A 499 -11.11 15.02 -4.47
CA VAL A 499 -11.36 16.47 -4.34
C VAL A 499 -10.88 17.22 -5.58
N ALA A 500 -9.64 16.96 -6.02
CA ALA A 500 -9.07 17.59 -7.21
C ALA A 500 -9.89 17.31 -8.48
N TRP A 501 -10.36 16.07 -8.68
CA TRP A 501 -11.17 15.71 -9.85
C TRP A 501 -12.56 16.37 -9.83
N VAL A 502 -13.22 16.45 -8.67
CA VAL A 502 -14.53 17.08 -8.49
C VAL A 502 -14.48 18.61 -8.60
N GLU A 503 -13.37 19.23 -8.23
CA GLU A 503 -13.17 20.69 -8.26
C GLU A 503 -12.49 21.21 -9.54
N GLY A 504 -12.49 20.41 -10.61
CA GLY A 504 -12.12 20.83 -11.97
C GLY A 504 -10.71 20.46 -12.43
N GLY A 505 -10.01 19.59 -11.69
CA GLY A 505 -8.79 18.93 -12.14
C GLY A 505 -9.05 17.85 -13.20
N SER A 506 -7.96 17.31 -13.78
CA SER A 506 -8.02 16.11 -14.60
C SER A 506 -8.42 14.88 -13.78
N GLY A 507 -8.96 13.86 -14.45
CA GLY A 507 -9.23 12.57 -13.82
C GLY A 507 -7.98 11.89 -13.27
N VAL A 508 -8.19 11.02 -12.28
CA VAL A 508 -7.12 10.27 -11.61
C VAL A 508 -6.81 9.02 -12.44
N ASP A 509 -5.71 9.00 -13.20
CA ASP A 509 -5.28 7.80 -13.97
C ASP A 509 -4.32 6.89 -13.18
N GLU A 510 -3.63 7.46 -12.18
CA GLU A 510 -2.64 6.81 -11.33
C GLU A 510 -2.73 7.37 -9.90
N LEU A 511 -2.67 6.49 -8.90
CA LEU A 511 -2.40 6.82 -7.49
C LEU A 511 -1.06 6.20 -7.08
N VAL A 512 -0.41 6.67 -6.02
CA VAL A 512 0.84 6.07 -5.50
C VAL A 512 0.64 5.59 -4.06
N ALA A 513 0.54 4.28 -3.89
CA ALA A 513 0.51 3.67 -2.58
C ALA A 513 1.90 3.57 -1.96
N THR A 514 1.91 3.63 -0.63
CA THR A 514 3.10 3.73 0.20
C THR A 514 3.08 2.65 1.28
N LYS A 515 4.23 2.04 1.55
CA LYS A 515 4.48 1.18 2.72
C LYS A 515 5.44 1.92 3.65
N TYR A 516 5.11 2.00 4.94
CA TYR A 516 6.05 2.47 5.96
C TYR A 516 6.79 1.29 6.58
N ALA A 517 8.04 1.48 6.97
CA ALA A 517 8.84 0.40 7.56
C ALA A 517 8.23 -0.05 8.90
N ASN A 518 7.81 -1.31 8.99
CA ASN A 518 7.00 -1.87 10.08
C ASN A 518 5.69 -1.08 10.33
N ASP A 519 5.05 -0.59 9.26
CA ASP A 519 3.84 0.25 9.27
C ASP A 519 3.88 1.37 10.33
N THR A 520 5.05 1.99 10.45
CA THR A 520 5.34 3.04 11.43
C THR A 520 5.87 4.27 10.70
N VAL A 521 5.11 5.37 10.69
CA VAL A 521 5.44 6.60 9.95
C VAL A 521 6.82 7.14 10.34
N GLY A 522 7.16 7.09 11.62
CA GLY A 522 8.44 7.54 12.16
C GLY A 522 9.68 6.77 11.66
N ASN A 523 9.51 5.56 11.12
CA ASN A 523 10.61 4.78 10.51
C ASN A 523 10.86 5.18 9.05
N GLY A 524 9.97 5.99 8.46
CA GLY A 524 10.02 6.39 7.06
C GLY A 524 9.40 5.38 6.10
N ILE A 525 9.41 5.77 4.82
CA ILE A 525 8.88 4.99 3.70
C ILE A 525 9.85 3.83 3.41
N LEU A 526 9.32 2.61 3.38
CA LEU A 526 10.03 1.40 2.96
C LEU A 526 10.02 1.30 1.42
N ARG A 527 8.82 1.28 0.83
CA ARG A 527 8.60 1.16 -0.61
C ARG A 527 7.33 1.89 -1.05
N GLN A 528 7.23 2.21 -2.34
CA GLN A 528 6.04 2.79 -2.98
C GLN A 528 5.78 2.12 -4.33
N ARG A 529 4.52 2.08 -4.78
CA ARG A 529 4.18 1.70 -6.16
C ARG A 529 3.06 2.58 -6.72
N PRO A 530 3.09 2.88 -8.03
CA PRO A 530 1.90 3.37 -8.72
C PRO A 530 0.84 2.26 -8.75
N ILE A 531 -0.40 2.64 -8.46
CA ILE A 531 -1.61 1.86 -8.74
C ILE A 531 -2.26 2.49 -9.97
N CYS A 532 -2.42 1.70 -11.01
CA CYS A 532 -3.07 2.14 -12.24
C CYS A 532 -4.59 1.98 -12.14
N LYS A 533 -5.31 2.84 -12.85
CA LYS A 533 -6.73 2.65 -13.12
C LYS A 533 -6.96 1.39 -13.98
N TYR A 534 -7.89 0.54 -13.55
CA TYR A 534 -8.34 -0.66 -14.25
C TYR A 534 -8.85 -0.32 -15.67
N PRO A 535 -8.59 -1.15 -16.71
CA PRO A 535 -7.89 -2.45 -16.69
C PRO A 535 -6.35 -2.39 -16.68
N GLY A 536 -5.76 -1.19 -16.55
CA GLY A 536 -4.31 -1.05 -16.42
C GLY A 536 -3.77 -1.56 -15.09
N TYR A 537 -2.52 -2.02 -15.11
CA TYR A 537 -1.72 -2.40 -13.94
C TYR A 537 -0.30 -1.85 -14.11
N ALA A 538 0.44 -1.68 -13.02
CA ALA A 538 1.81 -1.19 -13.09
C ALA A 538 2.77 -2.30 -13.53
N SER A 539 3.66 -1.98 -14.48
CA SER A 539 4.71 -2.86 -14.97
C SER A 539 6.05 -2.13 -14.93
N TRP A 540 7.15 -2.85 -14.69
CA TRP A 540 8.48 -2.26 -14.53
C TRP A 540 9.14 -1.95 -15.88
N ASP A 541 9.71 -0.76 -16.00
CA ASP A 541 10.27 -0.22 -17.25
C ASP A 541 11.72 -0.66 -17.53
N GLY A 542 12.20 -1.68 -16.79
CA GLY A 542 13.53 -2.27 -16.90
C GLY A 542 14.67 -1.45 -16.28
N LYS A 543 14.38 -0.46 -15.42
CA LYS A 543 15.41 0.48 -14.90
C LYS A 543 15.53 0.48 -13.38
N GLY A 544 16.78 0.58 -12.91
CA GLY A 544 17.13 0.83 -11.51
C GLY A 544 17.43 -0.46 -10.74
N ASP A 545 18.72 -0.73 -10.55
CA ASP A 545 19.20 -2.05 -10.15
C ASP A 545 19.05 -2.29 -8.62
N ARG A 546 18.49 -3.44 -8.25
CA ARG A 546 18.38 -3.96 -6.88
C ARG A 546 19.57 -4.86 -6.47
N PRO A 547 19.81 -5.13 -5.18
CA PRO A 547 20.80 -6.15 -4.74
C PRO A 547 20.68 -7.51 -5.44
N SER A 548 19.46 -8.04 -5.60
CA SER A 548 19.15 -9.28 -6.33
C SER A 548 19.55 -9.22 -7.81
N GLN A 549 19.31 -8.08 -8.45
CA GLN A 549 19.64 -7.83 -9.85
C GLN A 549 21.15 -7.64 -10.03
N ILE A 550 21.80 -6.87 -9.16
CA ILE A 550 23.26 -6.70 -9.14
C ILE A 550 23.96 -8.04 -8.90
N ARG A 551 23.45 -8.87 -7.98
CA ARG A 551 23.91 -10.24 -7.76
C ARG A 551 23.89 -11.03 -9.06
N ARG A 552 22.74 -11.04 -9.74
CA ARG A 552 22.57 -11.75 -11.01
C ARG A 552 23.52 -11.23 -12.09
N MET A 553 23.69 -9.91 -12.22
CA MET A 553 24.63 -9.31 -13.18
C MET A 553 26.08 -9.73 -12.89
N LEU A 554 26.50 -9.80 -11.63
CA LEU A 554 27.83 -10.29 -11.24
C LEU A 554 27.99 -11.80 -11.51
N GLU A 555 26.95 -12.61 -11.24
CA GLU A 555 26.95 -14.05 -11.53
C GLU A 555 26.99 -14.33 -13.06
N GLU A 556 26.29 -13.54 -13.88
CA GLU A 556 26.37 -13.57 -15.35
C GLU A 556 27.76 -13.12 -15.88
N ASP A 557 28.47 -12.25 -15.14
CA ASP A 557 29.84 -11.78 -15.40
C ASP A 557 30.96 -12.67 -14.77
N ASP A 558 30.70 -13.94 -14.41
CA ASP A 558 31.69 -14.88 -13.80
C ASP A 558 32.31 -14.37 -12.46
N MET A 559 31.47 -13.69 -11.66
CA MET A 559 31.74 -13.27 -10.27
C MET A 559 30.69 -13.88 -9.32
N PRO A 560 30.88 -15.11 -8.83
CA PRO A 560 29.89 -15.81 -8.00
C PRO A 560 29.63 -15.10 -6.67
N VAL A 561 28.40 -15.22 -6.16
CA VAL A 561 27.95 -14.60 -4.89
C VAL A 561 27.36 -15.69 -3.97
N ASP A 562 28.05 -16.05 -2.89
CA ASP A 562 27.54 -17.02 -1.89
C ASP A 562 26.49 -16.40 -0.96
N ASP A 563 26.64 -15.12 -0.64
CA ASP A 563 25.90 -14.37 0.38
C ASP A 563 25.68 -12.92 -0.12
N ALA A 564 24.52 -12.33 0.16
CA ALA A 564 24.12 -11.02 -0.35
C ALA A 564 23.10 -10.34 0.59
N PRO A 565 23.02 -9.00 0.63
CA PRO A 565 21.94 -8.31 1.33
C PRO A 565 20.60 -8.61 0.66
N GLU A 566 19.54 -8.68 1.46
CA GLU A 566 18.17 -8.62 0.96
C GLU A 566 17.93 -7.30 0.20
N ASP A 567 16.96 -7.30 -0.71
CA ASP A 567 16.61 -6.12 -1.51
C ASP A 567 16.09 -4.95 -0.65
N GLU A 568 15.54 -5.26 0.53
CA GLU A 568 14.98 -4.32 1.50
C GLU A 568 15.34 -4.71 2.94
N GLY A 569 14.87 -3.95 3.94
CA GLY A 569 15.13 -4.23 5.35
C GLY A 569 16.35 -3.51 5.96
N GLN A 570 16.67 -3.83 7.22
CA GLN A 570 17.70 -3.12 7.99
C GLN A 570 19.12 -3.46 7.49
N GLY A 571 19.65 -2.60 6.62
CA GLY A 571 20.97 -2.75 6.01
C GLY A 571 20.95 -2.84 4.49
N ALA A 572 19.78 -2.94 3.85
CA ALA A 572 19.68 -2.90 2.40
C ALA A 572 20.35 -1.61 1.84
N PRO A 573 21.16 -1.72 0.76
CA PRO A 573 21.88 -0.59 0.20
C PRO A 573 20.91 0.33 -0.53
N ARG A 574 20.83 1.59 -0.09
CA ARG A 574 19.82 2.55 -0.58
C ARG A 574 20.03 2.87 -2.07
N GLN A 575 19.04 2.54 -2.90
CA GLN A 575 19.00 2.99 -4.30
C GLN A 575 18.97 4.53 -4.35
N THR A 576 20.01 5.13 -4.95
CA THR A 576 20.10 6.58 -5.10
C THR A 576 20.90 6.97 -6.34
N TYR A 577 20.35 7.92 -7.08
CA TYR A 577 21.02 8.60 -8.19
C TYR A 577 21.97 9.71 -7.71
N ASN A 578 22.05 9.95 -6.40
CA ASN A 578 23.00 10.85 -5.76
C ASN A 578 23.63 10.16 -4.55
N PHE A 579 24.70 9.41 -4.77
CA PHE A 579 25.36 8.64 -3.73
C PHE A 579 26.42 9.51 -3.02
N ALA A 580 26.17 9.83 -1.75
CA ALA A 580 27.01 10.75 -0.98
C ALA A 580 27.94 10.01 0.00
N PRO A 581 29.08 10.63 0.40
CA PRO A 581 29.86 10.17 1.55
C PRO A 581 29.00 9.86 2.78
N GLY A 582 29.26 8.76 3.46
CA GLY A 582 28.47 8.28 4.59
C GLY A 582 27.20 7.50 4.23
N TYR A 583 26.88 7.29 2.96
CA TYR A 583 25.79 6.40 2.54
C TYR A 583 26.26 4.94 2.48
N HIS A 584 25.30 4.00 2.58
CA HIS A 584 25.57 2.57 2.48
C HIS A 584 25.41 2.08 1.04
N GLY A 585 26.44 1.42 0.51
CA GLY A 585 26.52 0.97 -0.88
C GLY A 585 27.00 -0.46 -1.02
N VAL A 586 26.84 -1.03 -2.21
CA VAL A 586 27.14 -2.42 -2.53
C VAL A 586 28.65 -2.65 -2.64
N VAL A 587 29.17 -3.54 -1.81
CA VAL A 587 30.58 -3.95 -1.81
C VAL A 587 30.68 -5.46 -1.99
N TYR A 588 31.26 -5.92 -3.09
CA TYR A 588 31.58 -7.31 -3.36
C TYR A 588 32.99 -7.65 -2.82
N ARG A 589 33.12 -8.74 -2.08
CA ARG A 589 34.36 -9.09 -1.36
C ARG A 589 34.47 -10.60 -1.11
N ALA A 590 35.69 -11.10 -0.91
CA ALA A 590 35.89 -12.42 -0.32
C ALA A 590 35.34 -12.46 1.12
N ASP A 591 34.70 -13.56 1.49
CA ASP A 591 34.28 -13.78 2.87
C ASP A 591 35.48 -14.19 3.74
N VAL A 592 35.79 -13.34 4.71
CA VAL A 592 36.94 -13.46 5.62
C VAL A 592 36.58 -12.80 6.95
N PRO A 593 37.17 -13.24 8.08
CA PRO A 593 36.92 -12.65 9.38
C PRO A 593 37.18 -11.14 9.43
N ASP A 594 36.52 -10.42 10.34
CA ASP A 594 36.62 -8.96 10.48
C ASP A 594 38.05 -8.43 10.71
N ARG A 595 38.97 -9.29 11.17
CA ARG A 595 40.39 -8.96 11.37
C ARG A 595 41.26 -9.17 10.12
N GLY A 596 40.70 -9.68 9.03
CA GLY A 596 41.41 -10.17 7.85
C GLY A 596 41.91 -11.62 8.01
N ALA A 597 42.48 -12.19 6.95
CA ALA A 597 42.86 -13.60 6.88
C ALA A 597 44.27 -13.95 7.44
N GLY A 598 44.94 -13.02 8.14
CA GLY A 598 46.34 -13.16 8.54
C GLY A 598 46.60 -14.16 9.69
N HIS A 599 47.86 -14.63 9.80
CA HIS A 599 48.29 -15.60 10.82
C HIS A 599 47.98 -15.18 12.27
N ARG A 600 47.50 -16.14 13.07
CA ARG A 600 47.50 -16.04 14.54
C ARG A 600 48.95 -15.92 15.05
N ARG A 601 49.40 -14.72 15.39
CA ARG A 601 50.58 -14.54 16.22
C ARG A 601 50.24 -15.04 17.63
N ALA A 602 50.80 -16.18 18.02
CA ALA A 602 50.45 -16.82 19.29
C ALA A 602 50.88 -15.94 20.48
N GLN A 603 49.90 -15.36 21.18
CA GLN A 603 50.03 -14.92 22.56
C GLN A 603 49.18 -15.83 23.44
N THR A 604 49.74 -16.16 24.60
CA THR A 604 49.22 -17.16 25.54
C THR A 604 48.17 -16.58 26.48
N SER A 605 47.43 -17.51 27.12
CA SER A 605 46.58 -17.34 28.31
C SER A 605 45.38 -16.39 28.21
N ASN A 606 44.20 -17.00 28.39
CA ASN A 606 42.98 -16.47 28.98
C ASN A 606 42.46 -15.11 28.48
N ASP A 607 41.38 -15.16 27.70
CA ASP A 607 40.06 -15.05 28.33
C ASP A 607 39.08 -16.03 27.68
N GLN A 608 38.01 -16.39 28.39
CA GLN A 608 36.91 -17.22 27.87
C GLN A 608 35.77 -16.31 27.44
N ASP A 609 35.31 -16.48 26.20
CA ASP A 609 34.01 -15.97 25.77
C ASP A 609 33.31 -17.04 24.91
N GLN A 610 31.99 -17.17 25.07
CA GLN A 610 31.22 -18.32 24.58
C GLN A 610 30.24 -17.93 23.47
N SER A 611 30.73 -17.95 22.23
CA SER A 611 29.87 -18.09 21.04
C SER A 611 30.68 -18.67 19.87
N ALA A 612 30.39 -19.91 19.51
CA ALA A 612 31.04 -20.59 18.39
C ALA A 612 30.06 -21.62 17.79
N ASP A 613 29.36 -21.21 16.73
CA ASP A 613 28.60 -22.13 15.90
C ASP A 613 29.53 -23.18 15.27
N ALA A 614 29.04 -24.43 15.24
CA ALA A 614 29.82 -25.55 14.73
C ALA A 614 29.78 -25.59 13.18
N PRO A 615 30.92 -25.80 12.50
CA PRO A 615 30.91 -26.03 11.06
C PRO A 615 30.24 -27.39 10.78
N SER A 616 29.22 -27.38 9.92
CA SER A 616 28.59 -28.60 9.42
C SER A 616 29.58 -29.42 8.58
N LYS A 617 29.42 -30.75 8.62
CA LYS A 617 30.16 -31.67 7.76
C LYS A 617 29.28 -32.09 6.60
N ASP A 618 29.56 -31.57 5.42
CA ASP A 618 29.42 -32.33 4.17
C ASP A 618 30.52 -31.88 3.20
N ALA A 619 31.18 -32.84 2.54
CA ALA A 619 32.44 -32.60 1.85
C ALA A 619 32.68 -33.58 0.69
N THR A 620 31.86 -33.48 -0.36
CA THR A 620 32.11 -34.16 -1.65
C THR A 620 31.70 -33.26 -2.82
N HIS A 621 32.58 -32.33 -3.22
CA HIS A 621 33.01 -32.11 -4.60
C HIS A 621 34.15 -31.07 -4.65
N ASP A 622 34.89 -31.03 -5.75
CA ASP A 622 36.27 -30.53 -5.77
C ASP A 622 36.40 -29.10 -6.35
N HIS A 623 36.63 -28.12 -5.48
CA HIS A 623 37.09 -26.77 -5.82
C HIS A 623 37.86 -26.15 -4.64
N ASP A 624 38.91 -25.37 -4.93
CA ASP A 624 39.71 -24.58 -3.97
C ASP A 624 38.96 -23.32 -3.50
N GLY A 625 37.74 -23.53 -2.97
CA GLY A 625 36.65 -22.56 -2.91
C GLY A 625 36.84 -21.40 -1.94
N ILE A 626 37.31 -20.26 -2.45
CA ILE A 626 37.10 -18.95 -1.84
C ILE A 626 35.61 -18.60 -1.97
N LYS A 627 34.93 -18.34 -0.86
CA LYS A 627 33.57 -17.78 -0.86
C LYS A 627 33.61 -16.27 -1.05
N TYR A 628 32.61 -15.74 -1.74
CA TYR A 628 32.46 -14.30 -2.00
C TYR A 628 31.08 -13.82 -1.60
N LYS A 629 30.98 -12.57 -1.16
CA LYS A 629 29.70 -11.98 -0.80
C LYS A 629 29.56 -10.53 -1.21
N MET A 630 28.32 -10.17 -1.50
CA MET A 630 27.89 -8.78 -1.52
C MET A 630 27.58 -8.37 -0.08
N GLN A 631 28.02 -7.17 0.31
CA GLN A 631 27.80 -6.63 1.64
C GLN A 631 27.49 -5.14 1.52
N SER A 632 26.48 -4.68 2.24
CA SER A 632 26.19 -3.27 2.40
C SER A 632 27.19 -2.65 3.37
N MET A 633 27.90 -1.59 2.94
CA MET A 633 28.96 -0.94 3.73
C MET A 633 28.89 0.58 3.58
N GLN A 634 29.32 1.32 4.61
CA GLN A 634 29.32 2.79 4.58
C GLN A 634 30.51 3.36 3.80
N TRP A 635 30.28 4.33 2.91
CA TRP A 635 31.36 5.00 2.17
C TRP A 635 32.09 6.05 3.03
N GLY A 636 33.42 5.93 3.10
CA GLY A 636 34.28 6.63 4.04
C GLY A 636 34.82 5.64 5.06
N LEU A 637 36.06 5.18 4.88
CA LEU A 637 36.61 4.12 5.73
C LEU A 637 36.89 4.61 7.15
N ILE A 638 36.48 3.83 8.15
CA ILE A 638 36.76 4.04 9.57
C ILE A 638 37.58 2.83 10.06
N PRO A 639 38.88 3.01 10.41
CA PRO A 639 39.72 1.90 10.85
C PRO A 639 39.25 1.27 12.16
N PHE A 640 39.45 -0.04 12.33
CA PHE A 640 38.97 -0.82 13.49
C PHE A 640 39.46 -0.34 14.86
N TRP A 641 40.57 0.42 14.92
CA TRP A 641 41.09 1.02 16.16
C TRP A 641 40.41 2.33 16.56
N THR A 642 39.41 2.79 15.79
CA THR A 642 38.68 4.03 16.06
C THR A 642 37.68 3.81 17.19
N LYS A 643 37.95 4.38 18.37
CA LYS A 643 37.21 4.12 19.61
C LYS A 643 35.78 4.70 19.67
N ARG A 644 35.48 5.74 18.90
CA ARG A 644 34.22 6.52 18.92
C ARG A 644 33.95 7.08 17.52
N ASP A 645 32.70 7.43 17.20
CA ASP A 645 32.38 7.98 15.88
C ASP A 645 33.22 9.23 15.55
N PRO A 646 33.99 9.23 14.44
CA PRO A 646 34.92 10.32 14.11
C PRO A 646 34.23 11.52 13.44
N GLY A 647 32.93 11.43 13.14
CA GLY A 647 32.11 12.46 12.53
C GLY A 647 32.36 12.67 11.03
N TYR A 648 31.37 13.27 10.36
CA TYR A 648 31.35 13.47 8.90
C TYR A 648 32.59 14.23 8.36
N ALA A 649 33.12 15.19 9.12
CA ALA A 649 34.31 15.97 8.75
C ALA A 649 35.64 15.18 8.78
N THR A 650 35.62 13.98 9.38
CA THR A 650 36.73 13.01 9.32
C THR A 650 36.44 11.94 8.27
N LEU A 651 35.21 11.41 8.25
CA LEU A 651 34.72 10.43 7.28
C LEU A 651 34.92 10.86 5.82
N SER A 652 34.64 12.13 5.52
CA SER A 652 34.81 12.74 4.18
C SER A 652 36.28 12.76 3.70
N LYS A 653 37.26 12.51 4.57
CA LYS A 653 38.70 12.43 4.20
C LYS A 653 39.14 11.01 3.85
N THR A 654 38.33 9.99 4.14
CA THR A 654 38.64 8.57 3.91
C THR A 654 37.74 7.91 2.87
N ILE A 655 36.95 8.69 2.12
CA ILE A 655 36.12 8.20 0.99
C ILE A 655 36.94 7.67 -0.18
N ASN A 656 38.11 8.28 -0.43
CA ASN A 656 39.00 7.94 -1.53
C ASN A 656 40.42 7.74 -1.01
N CYS A 657 41.02 6.62 -1.41
CA CYS A 657 42.44 6.33 -1.28
C CYS A 657 43.16 6.69 -2.60
N ARG A 658 44.48 6.91 -2.55
CA ARG A 658 45.33 7.08 -3.73
C ARG A 658 46.24 5.88 -3.87
N ASP A 659 46.35 5.34 -5.09
CA ASP A 659 47.31 4.31 -5.50
C ASP A 659 48.76 4.57 -5.02
N ASP A 660 49.25 5.81 -5.10
CA ASP A 660 50.56 6.22 -4.59
C ASP A 660 50.76 5.90 -3.10
N SER A 661 49.74 6.16 -2.29
CA SER A 661 49.70 5.94 -0.84
C SER A 661 49.57 4.47 -0.47
N LEU A 662 49.28 3.61 -1.45
CA LEU A 662 49.33 2.16 -1.31
C LEU A 662 50.73 1.60 -1.54
N SER A 663 51.57 2.25 -2.36
CA SER A 663 52.96 1.84 -2.58
C SER A 663 53.89 2.03 -1.36
N THR A 664 53.59 2.97 -0.47
CA THR A 664 54.41 3.26 0.71
C THR A 664 54.16 2.30 1.88
N SER A 665 55.22 1.84 2.54
CA SER A 665 55.11 1.10 3.80
C SER A 665 54.61 2.00 4.94
N GLY A 666 53.64 1.52 5.72
CA GLY A 666 53.03 2.28 6.82
C GLY A 666 51.84 3.16 6.39
N GLY A 667 51.35 3.96 7.33
CA GLY A 667 50.16 4.81 7.16
C GLY A 667 48.83 4.09 7.40
N MET A 668 47.73 4.85 7.34
CA MET A 668 46.37 4.44 7.74
C MET A 668 45.87 3.15 7.05
N TRP A 669 46.28 2.92 5.80
CA TRP A 669 45.80 1.79 4.99
C TRP A 669 46.49 0.45 5.28
N SER A 670 47.55 0.42 6.10
CA SER A 670 48.48 -0.71 6.24
C SER A 670 47.79 -2.04 6.58
N THR A 671 46.80 -2.03 7.46
CA THR A 671 46.09 -3.24 7.90
C THR A 671 45.07 -3.74 6.87
N MET A 672 44.60 -2.88 5.97
CA MET A 672 43.66 -3.26 4.91
C MET A 672 44.41 -3.79 3.67
N LYS A 673 45.61 -3.25 3.37
CA LYS A 673 46.53 -3.78 2.35
C LYS A 673 46.76 -5.29 2.51
N ALA A 674 46.83 -5.77 3.76
CA ALA A 674 47.12 -7.15 4.14
C ALA A 674 45.94 -8.16 4.02
N GLY A 675 44.79 -7.75 3.45
CA GLY A 675 43.69 -8.70 3.17
C GLY A 675 42.27 -8.17 3.36
N LYS A 676 42.05 -6.85 3.46
CA LYS A 676 40.71 -6.23 3.44
C LYS A 676 40.50 -5.43 2.15
N ARG A 677 40.68 -6.13 1.03
CA ARG A 677 40.43 -5.65 -0.33
C ARG A 677 38.99 -5.98 -0.73
N CYS A 678 38.36 -5.12 -1.54
CA CYS A 678 37.00 -5.30 -2.05
C CYS A 678 36.81 -4.65 -3.42
N ILE A 679 35.66 -4.91 -4.03
CA ILE A 679 35.12 -4.22 -5.20
C ILE A 679 33.89 -3.42 -4.75
N VAL A 680 33.85 -2.13 -5.07
CA VAL A 680 32.65 -1.29 -4.88
C VAL A 680 31.88 -1.27 -6.21
N VAL A 681 30.58 -1.53 -6.16
CA VAL A 681 29.74 -1.70 -7.36
C VAL A 681 28.85 -0.47 -7.58
N ALA A 682 28.82 0.05 -8.80
CA ALA A 682 27.95 1.16 -9.19
C ALA A 682 27.63 1.14 -10.71
N GLN A 683 26.62 1.90 -11.15
CA GLN A 683 26.38 2.15 -12.58
C GLN A 683 27.36 3.18 -13.20
N GLY A 684 27.97 4.03 -12.38
CA GLY A 684 28.82 5.13 -12.81
C GLY A 684 29.20 6.06 -11.65
N PHE A 685 29.85 7.19 -11.95
CA PHE A 685 30.24 8.19 -10.97
C PHE A 685 30.10 9.62 -11.51
N TYR A 686 30.02 10.61 -10.60
CA TYR A 686 30.02 12.04 -10.96
C TYR A 686 31.39 12.67 -10.77
N GLU A 687 31.77 13.59 -11.66
CA GLU A 687 32.89 14.51 -11.47
C GLU A 687 32.56 15.88 -12.08
N TRP A 688 33.15 16.94 -11.55
CA TRP A 688 32.77 18.33 -11.86
C TRP A 688 33.84 19.05 -12.69
N LEU A 689 33.48 19.37 -13.93
CA LEU A 689 34.28 20.26 -14.77
C LEU A 689 34.29 21.66 -14.14
N LYS A 690 35.46 22.10 -13.72
CA LYS A 690 35.69 23.41 -13.09
C LYS A 690 35.92 24.44 -14.20
N LYS A 691 34.95 25.33 -14.44
CA LYS A 691 35.05 26.40 -15.45
C LYS A 691 34.76 27.74 -14.79
N ASP A 692 35.81 28.55 -14.67
CA ASP A 692 35.77 29.85 -13.99
C ASP A 692 35.21 29.75 -12.55
N LYS A 693 34.00 30.27 -12.31
CA LYS A 693 33.28 30.17 -11.03
C LYS A 693 32.22 29.06 -10.99
N GLU A 694 31.96 28.40 -12.12
CA GLU A 694 30.98 27.32 -12.20
C GLU A 694 31.63 25.93 -12.05
N LYS A 695 30.84 25.00 -11.51
CA LYS A 695 31.10 23.57 -11.53
C LYS A 695 30.00 22.90 -12.36
N LEU A 696 30.37 22.20 -13.43
CA LEU A 696 29.43 21.49 -14.29
C LEU A 696 29.54 19.98 -14.00
N PRO A 697 28.55 19.35 -13.34
CA PRO A 697 28.57 17.92 -13.08
C PRO A 697 28.48 17.16 -14.41
N HIS A 698 29.36 16.18 -14.57
CA HIS A 698 29.29 15.18 -15.61
C HIS A 698 29.12 13.81 -14.96
N PHE A 699 28.28 12.96 -15.54
CA PHE A 699 28.19 11.55 -15.17
C PHE A 699 29.11 10.75 -16.09
N VAL A 700 29.81 9.77 -15.52
CA VAL A 700 30.75 8.87 -16.20
C VAL A 700 30.31 7.44 -15.95
N LYS A 701 30.03 6.69 -17.02
CA LYS A 701 29.70 5.26 -16.99
C LYS A 701 30.52 4.49 -18.02
N ARG A 702 30.44 3.15 -18.00
CA ARG A 702 31.01 2.33 -19.07
C ARG A 702 30.15 2.46 -20.34
N LYS A 703 30.78 2.43 -21.52
CA LYS A 703 30.09 2.53 -22.81
C LYS A 703 29.46 1.19 -23.24
N ASP A 704 29.97 0.07 -22.73
CA ASP A 704 29.45 -1.29 -22.94
C ASP A 704 28.19 -1.61 -22.11
N GLY A 705 27.89 -0.81 -21.09
CA GLY A 705 26.73 -1.01 -20.21
C GLY A 705 26.97 -1.94 -19.00
N GLN A 706 28.17 -2.51 -18.84
CA GLN A 706 28.52 -3.26 -17.63
C GLN A 706 28.62 -2.35 -16.39
N LEU A 707 28.58 -2.97 -15.22
CA LEU A 707 28.76 -2.29 -13.94
C LEU A 707 30.20 -1.76 -13.76
N MET A 708 30.34 -0.68 -13.00
CA MET A 708 31.62 -0.21 -12.47
C MET A 708 32.04 -1.08 -11.29
N CYS A 709 33.07 -1.90 -11.49
CA CYS A 709 33.77 -2.59 -10.41
C CYS A 709 34.98 -1.76 -9.95
N PHE A 710 34.77 -0.82 -9.02
CA PHE A 710 35.87 -0.01 -8.49
C PHE A 710 36.71 -0.79 -7.47
N ALA A 711 38.04 -0.78 -7.61
CA ALA A 711 38.91 -1.37 -6.58
C ALA A 711 38.82 -0.56 -5.28
N GLY A 712 38.62 -1.24 -4.15
CA GLY A 712 38.43 -0.60 -2.84
C GLY A 712 39.13 -1.35 -1.69
N LEU A 713 39.21 -0.67 -0.55
CA LEU A 713 39.60 -1.26 0.74
C LEU A 713 38.44 -1.11 1.72
N TRP A 714 38.28 -2.07 2.64
CA TRP A 714 37.26 -2.03 3.68
C TRP A 714 37.85 -2.23 5.09
N ASP A 715 37.08 -1.84 6.10
CA ASP A 715 37.34 -2.21 7.50
C ASP A 715 36.03 -2.32 8.29
N CYS A 716 36.09 -3.01 9.43
CA CYS A 716 34.99 -3.21 10.36
C CYS A 716 35.38 -2.64 11.73
N VAL A 717 34.63 -1.64 12.21
CA VAL A 717 34.84 -1.01 13.52
C VAL A 717 33.70 -1.36 14.48
N LYS A 718 34.03 -1.49 15.76
CA LYS A 718 33.09 -1.51 16.89
C LYS A 718 33.57 -0.44 17.87
N TYR A 719 32.69 0.47 18.27
CA TYR A 719 33.04 1.56 19.18
C TYR A 719 33.01 1.11 20.65
N GLU A 720 33.59 1.90 21.56
CA GLU A 720 33.62 1.59 23.00
C GLU A 720 32.25 1.75 23.69
N ASP A 721 31.28 2.38 23.00
CA ASP A 721 29.96 2.76 23.49
C ASP A 721 28.79 2.10 22.73
N SER A 722 29.06 1.14 21.83
CA SER A 722 28.04 0.37 21.11
C SER A 722 28.46 -1.08 20.89
N ASP A 723 27.51 -2.00 20.99
CA ASP A 723 27.74 -3.41 20.67
C ASP A 723 27.77 -3.71 19.15
N GLU A 724 27.28 -2.78 18.33
CA GLU A 724 27.13 -2.91 16.88
C GLU A 724 28.47 -2.87 16.12
N LYS A 725 28.54 -3.64 15.03
CA LYS A 725 29.65 -3.61 14.06
C LYS A 725 29.30 -2.71 12.87
N ARG A 726 30.22 -1.83 12.49
CA ARG A 726 30.05 -0.91 11.36
C ARG A 726 31.09 -1.20 10.29
N TYR A 727 30.63 -1.71 9.15
CA TYR A 727 31.46 -2.00 7.98
C TYR A 727 31.56 -0.74 7.11
N THR A 728 32.79 -0.40 6.71
CA THR A 728 33.10 0.86 6.02
C THR A 728 34.11 0.64 4.90
N TYR A 729 34.08 1.47 3.86
CA TYR A 729 34.95 1.30 2.69
C TYR A 729 35.49 2.62 2.10
N THR A 730 36.57 2.49 1.33
CA THR A 730 37.18 3.56 0.54
C THR A 730 37.40 3.09 -0.90
N ILE A 731 37.20 3.98 -1.87
CA ILE A 731 37.47 3.73 -3.30
C ILE A 731 38.94 4.08 -3.59
N ILE A 732 39.65 3.25 -4.34
CA ILE A 732 41.02 3.56 -4.77
C ILE A 732 40.97 4.39 -6.05
N THR A 733 41.73 5.49 -6.07
CA THR A 733 41.92 6.35 -7.24
C THR A 733 43.31 6.20 -7.81
N THR A 734 43.42 6.41 -9.13
CA THR A 734 44.65 6.49 -9.92
C THR A 734 44.59 7.72 -10.83
N ASP A 735 45.58 7.92 -11.68
CA ASP A 735 45.64 9.02 -12.66
C ASP A 735 44.56 8.87 -13.74
N SER A 736 44.02 10.00 -14.22
CA SER A 736 43.00 9.98 -15.27
C SER A 736 43.53 9.49 -16.61
N ASN A 737 42.78 8.59 -17.24
CA ASN A 737 43.00 8.18 -18.62
C ASN A 737 42.75 9.35 -19.61
N LYS A 738 43.07 9.13 -20.89
CA LYS A 738 42.90 10.16 -21.95
C LYS A 738 41.46 10.66 -22.12
N GLN A 739 40.46 9.85 -21.76
CA GLN A 739 39.03 10.19 -21.92
C GLN A 739 38.58 11.17 -20.83
N LEU A 740 39.08 11.04 -19.60
CA LEU A 740 38.66 11.88 -18.46
C LEU A 740 39.61 13.04 -18.14
N LYS A 741 40.77 13.14 -18.79
CA LYS A 741 41.79 14.16 -18.47
C LYS A 741 41.37 15.62 -18.74
N PHE A 742 40.28 15.85 -19.47
CA PHE A 742 39.68 17.19 -19.59
C PHE A 742 38.83 17.58 -18.37
N LEU A 743 38.36 16.59 -17.59
CA LEU A 743 37.39 16.71 -16.51
C LEU A 743 38.10 16.77 -15.14
N HIS A 744 39.05 15.85 -14.90
CA HIS A 744 39.84 15.80 -13.67
C HIS A 744 41.16 15.04 -13.87
N ASP A 745 42.16 15.29 -13.01
CA ASP A 745 43.48 14.63 -13.07
C ASP A 745 43.50 13.19 -12.52
N ARG A 746 42.47 12.80 -11.75
CA ARG A 746 42.38 11.51 -11.06
C ARG A 746 41.02 10.86 -11.29
N MET A 747 40.99 9.54 -11.42
CA MET A 747 39.78 8.72 -11.59
C MET A 747 39.79 7.50 -10.65
N PRO A 748 38.63 6.85 -10.39
CA PRO A 748 38.60 5.54 -9.73
C PRO A 748 39.39 4.48 -10.52
N VAL A 749 40.03 3.55 -9.83
CA VAL A 749 40.56 2.31 -10.43
C VAL A 749 39.37 1.41 -10.74
N ILE A 750 39.08 1.21 -12.03
CA ILE A 750 38.00 0.33 -12.52
C ILE A 750 38.65 -0.97 -12.98
N LEU A 751 38.20 -2.10 -12.44
CA LEU A 751 38.54 -3.44 -12.91
C LEU A 751 37.41 -3.97 -13.80
N ASN A 752 37.71 -4.93 -14.69
CA ASN A 752 36.69 -5.58 -15.50
C ASN A 752 36.01 -6.72 -14.71
N PRO A 753 34.68 -6.89 -14.82
CA PRO A 753 33.99 -8.06 -14.27
C PRO A 753 34.59 -9.39 -14.74
N GLY A 754 34.46 -10.45 -13.93
CA GLY A 754 34.98 -11.80 -14.18
C GLY A 754 36.52 -11.97 -14.23
N SER A 755 37.25 -10.86 -14.32
CA SER A 755 38.65 -10.82 -14.71
C SER A 755 39.62 -11.49 -13.73
N LYS A 756 40.79 -11.89 -14.26
CA LYS A 756 41.90 -12.41 -13.44
C LYS A 756 42.41 -11.36 -12.46
N GLU A 757 42.27 -10.08 -12.82
CA GLU A 757 42.59 -8.91 -12.03
C GLU A 757 41.68 -8.81 -10.80
N ILE A 758 40.36 -8.97 -10.93
CA ILE A 758 39.46 -9.05 -9.77
C ILE A 758 39.77 -10.28 -8.91
N LYS A 759 39.98 -11.45 -9.53
CA LYS A 759 40.28 -12.71 -8.81
C LYS A 759 41.61 -12.62 -8.06
N THR A 760 42.61 -11.92 -8.60
CA THR A 760 43.90 -11.61 -7.93
C THR A 760 43.77 -10.55 -6.84
N TRP A 761 42.91 -9.55 -7.06
CA TRP A 761 42.65 -8.47 -6.10
C TRP A 761 41.93 -8.96 -4.84
N LEU A 762 40.94 -9.85 -4.99
CA LEU A 762 40.13 -10.35 -3.89
C LEU A 762 40.70 -11.60 -3.20
N ASP A 763 41.71 -12.26 -3.79
CA ASP A 763 42.36 -13.46 -3.23
C ASP A 763 42.77 -13.25 -1.75
N PRO A 764 42.13 -13.96 -0.79
CA PRO A 764 42.37 -13.80 0.63
C PRO A 764 43.67 -14.47 1.10
N LYS A 765 44.29 -15.32 0.27
CA LYS A 765 45.57 -16.00 0.56
C LYS A 765 46.77 -15.03 0.44
N ARG A 766 46.56 -13.84 -0.16
CA ARG A 766 47.57 -12.79 -0.35
C ARG A 766 47.58 -11.79 0.81
N HIS A 767 48.40 -12.08 1.82
CA HIS A 767 48.53 -11.27 3.04
C HIS A 767 49.53 -10.10 2.95
N GLU A 768 50.33 -10.01 1.88
CA GLU A 768 51.33 -8.95 1.68
C GLU A 768 50.99 -8.07 0.48
N TRP A 769 51.43 -6.82 0.51
CA TRP A 769 51.24 -5.87 -0.59
C TRP A 769 52.34 -6.07 -1.65
N SER A 770 52.06 -6.93 -2.64
CA SER A 770 53.00 -7.26 -3.72
C SER A 770 53.01 -6.19 -4.83
N LYS A 771 54.08 -6.19 -5.64
CA LYS A 771 54.14 -5.39 -6.87
C LYS A 771 52.97 -5.71 -7.81
N GLU A 772 52.60 -6.99 -7.90
CA GLU A 772 51.47 -7.47 -8.69
C GLU A 772 50.15 -6.77 -8.29
N LEU A 773 49.85 -6.64 -6.99
CA LEU A 773 48.68 -5.89 -6.51
C LEU A 773 48.77 -4.39 -6.79
N GLN A 774 49.97 -3.80 -6.80
CA GLN A 774 50.17 -2.40 -7.16
C GLN A 774 50.02 -2.16 -8.67
N ASP A 775 50.51 -3.08 -9.51
CA ASP A 775 50.43 -3.01 -10.98
C ASP A 775 48.97 -3.12 -11.50
N LEU A 776 48.04 -3.65 -10.69
CA LEU A 776 46.59 -3.61 -10.97
C LEU A 776 45.98 -2.20 -10.87
N LEU A 777 46.59 -1.28 -10.11
CA LEU A 777 46.04 0.05 -9.82
C LEU A 777 46.34 1.06 -10.94
N LYS A 778 46.03 0.67 -12.18
CA LYS A 778 46.25 1.45 -13.40
C LYS A 778 45.00 2.20 -13.86
N PRO A 779 45.13 3.28 -14.66
CA PRO A 779 43.99 3.96 -15.29
C PRO A 779 43.22 3.00 -16.20
N PHE A 780 41.88 3.10 -16.20
CA PHE A 780 41.02 2.24 -17.02
C PHE A 780 41.27 2.42 -18.52
N ASP A 781 41.40 1.32 -19.24
CA ASP A 781 41.79 1.24 -20.65
C ASP A 781 40.61 0.99 -21.61
N GLY A 782 39.44 0.58 -21.12
CA GLY A 782 38.20 0.45 -21.89
C GLY A 782 37.50 1.77 -22.23
N GLU A 783 36.42 1.70 -23.01
CA GLU A 783 35.64 2.88 -23.42
C GLU A 783 34.67 3.36 -22.33
N LEU A 784 34.68 4.68 -22.07
CA LEU A 784 33.79 5.35 -21.13
C LEU A 784 32.85 6.30 -21.86
N GLU A 785 31.62 6.41 -21.39
CA GLU A 785 30.70 7.48 -21.77
C GLU A 785 30.73 8.57 -20.69
N CYS A 786 30.85 9.84 -21.09
CA CYS A 786 30.91 10.98 -20.19
C CYS A 786 30.10 12.14 -20.75
N TYR A 787 29.09 12.62 -20.01
CA TYR A 787 28.19 13.69 -20.45
C TYR A 787 27.74 14.60 -19.30
N PRO A 788 27.41 15.87 -19.59
CA PRO A 788 26.88 16.80 -18.59
C PRO A 788 25.47 16.42 -18.14
N VAL A 789 25.21 16.57 -16.83
CA VAL A 789 23.95 16.23 -16.16
C VAL A 789 23.39 17.43 -15.36
N SER A 790 22.25 17.26 -14.69
CA SER A 790 21.62 18.35 -13.92
C SER A 790 22.52 18.93 -12.83
N LYS A 791 22.55 20.27 -12.70
CA LYS A 791 23.27 20.98 -11.62
C LYS A 791 22.73 20.62 -10.23
N ASP A 792 21.49 20.13 -10.11
CA ASP A 792 20.84 19.81 -8.83
C ASP A 792 21.41 18.60 -8.10
N VAL A 793 22.21 17.74 -8.76
CA VAL A 793 22.97 16.66 -8.10
C VAL A 793 23.97 17.22 -7.08
N GLY A 794 24.46 18.45 -7.27
CA GLY A 794 25.39 19.12 -6.36
C GLY A 794 24.80 19.49 -4.99
N LYS A 795 23.50 19.28 -4.77
CA LYS A 795 22.84 19.45 -3.47
C LYS A 795 22.74 18.07 -2.79
N VAL A 796 23.56 17.84 -1.77
CA VAL A 796 23.54 16.59 -1.00
C VAL A 796 22.16 16.37 -0.39
N GLY A 797 21.58 15.18 -0.62
CA GLY A 797 20.23 14.81 -0.18
C GLY A 797 19.17 14.83 -1.29
N ASN A 798 19.37 15.60 -2.37
CA ASN A 798 18.53 15.48 -3.57
C ASN A 798 18.73 14.11 -4.22
N ASN A 799 17.66 13.42 -4.64
CA ASN A 799 17.71 12.18 -5.40
C ASN A 799 16.73 12.23 -6.58
N SER A 800 17.14 11.85 -7.79
CA SER A 800 16.27 11.82 -8.97
C SER A 800 16.87 11.00 -10.12
N PRO A 801 16.10 10.14 -10.83
CA PRO A 801 16.55 9.47 -12.05
C PRO A 801 17.08 10.43 -13.12
N SER A 802 16.60 11.69 -13.12
CA SER A 802 17.07 12.73 -14.05
C SER A 802 18.56 13.09 -13.92
N PHE A 803 19.22 12.70 -12.81
CA PHE A 803 20.62 13.03 -12.58
C PHE A 803 21.61 12.19 -13.40
N ILE A 804 21.18 11.05 -13.94
CA ILE A 804 21.96 10.24 -14.89
C ILE A 804 21.53 10.45 -16.35
N ILE A 805 20.54 11.32 -16.62
CA ILE A 805 20.10 11.63 -17.99
C ILE A 805 20.96 12.78 -18.55
N PRO A 806 21.52 12.67 -19.78
CA PRO A 806 22.26 13.77 -20.40
C PRO A 806 21.39 15.03 -20.54
N VAL A 807 21.93 16.21 -20.20
CA VAL A 807 21.17 17.49 -20.31
C VAL A 807 20.61 17.72 -21.72
N ALA A 808 21.33 17.27 -22.76
CA ALA A 808 20.94 17.38 -24.15
C ALA A 808 20.00 16.27 -24.67
N SER A 809 19.65 15.25 -23.85
CA SER A 809 18.73 14.17 -24.27
C SER A 809 17.32 14.69 -24.53
N LYS A 810 16.59 14.02 -25.43
CA LYS A 810 15.13 14.23 -25.61
C LYS A 810 14.33 13.77 -24.38
N GLU A 811 14.88 12.89 -23.55
CA GLU A 811 14.24 12.40 -22.33
C GLU A 811 14.25 13.44 -21.21
N ASN A 812 15.18 14.41 -21.27
CA ASN A 812 15.22 15.52 -20.33
C ASN A 812 14.04 16.48 -20.57
N LYS A 813 13.03 16.43 -19.69
CA LYS A 813 11.85 17.31 -19.73
C LYS A 813 12.18 18.82 -19.63
N SER A 814 13.39 19.18 -19.17
CA SER A 814 13.88 20.57 -19.14
C SER A 814 14.66 21.01 -20.40
N ASN A 815 14.88 20.11 -21.37
CA ASN A 815 15.62 20.44 -22.59
C ASN A 815 14.85 21.45 -23.45
N ILE A 816 15.49 22.57 -23.79
CA ILE A 816 14.87 23.65 -24.55
C ILE A 816 14.43 23.22 -25.96
N ALA A 817 15.06 22.20 -26.54
CA ALA A 817 14.64 21.62 -27.82
C ALA A 817 13.25 20.98 -27.75
N ASN A 818 12.88 20.38 -26.61
CA ASN A 818 11.55 19.80 -26.39
C ASN A 818 10.46 20.88 -26.27
N PHE A 819 10.79 22.05 -25.72
CA PHE A 819 9.90 23.21 -25.72
C PHE A 819 9.57 23.69 -27.14
N PHE A 820 10.56 23.79 -28.03
CA PHE A 820 10.33 24.19 -29.43
C PHE A 820 9.63 23.11 -30.26
N ALA A 821 9.86 21.81 -29.97
CA ALA A 821 9.11 20.72 -30.59
C ALA A 821 7.60 20.78 -30.23
N ASN A 822 7.28 20.94 -28.94
CA ASN A 822 5.89 21.03 -28.48
C ASN A 822 5.17 22.31 -28.94
N ALA A 823 5.90 23.43 -29.08
CA ALA A 823 5.34 24.65 -29.70
C ALA A 823 4.92 24.42 -31.15
N SER A 824 5.68 23.61 -31.91
CA SER A 824 5.41 23.31 -33.32
C SER A 824 4.19 22.41 -33.53
N ALA A 825 3.83 21.59 -32.54
CA ALA A 825 2.68 20.69 -32.59
C ALA A 825 1.31 21.40 -32.43
N LYS A 826 1.28 22.59 -31.81
CA LYS A 826 0.02 23.34 -31.54
C LYS A 826 -0.47 24.23 -32.70
N GLN A 827 0.15 24.18 -33.88
CA GLN A 827 -0.33 24.88 -35.08
C GLN A 827 -0.59 23.93 -36.27
N LYS A 828 -1.72 23.21 -36.24
CA LYS A 828 -2.36 22.69 -37.47
C LYS A 828 -3.82 22.24 -37.26
N SER A 829 -4.74 23.10 -37.66
CA SER A 829 -6.14 22.77 -37.99
C SER A 829 -6.68 23.84 -38.97
N PRO A 830 -7.79 23.60 -39.67
CA PRO A 830 -7.79 22.69 -40.81
C PRO A 830 -8.11 23.41 -42.13
N LYS A 831 -7.67 22.86 -43.28
CA LYS A 831 -8.19 23.27 -44.60
C LYS A 831 -8.42 22.08 -45.53
N SER A 832 -9.43 22.24 -46.38
CA SER A 832 -10.02 21.21 -47.24
C SER A 832 -9.36 21.09 -48.61
N LYS A 833 -9.55 19.91 -49.21
CA LYS A 833 -9.62 19.57 -50.66
C LYS A 833 -9.19 20.63 -51.68
N ILE A 834 -8.35 20.23 -52.64
CA ILE A 834 -8.63 20.17 -54.09
C ILE A 834 -7.45 19.47 -54.81
N GLU A 835 -7.74 18.56 -55.73
CA GLU A 835 -6.77 18.01 -56.71
C GLU A 835 -6.76 18.87 -57.98
N PRO A 836 -5.61 19.00 -58.67
CA PRO A 836 -5.32 18.13 -59.83
C PRO A 836 -3.81 17.77 -59.94
N THR A 837 -3.25 16.91 -60.81
CA THR A 837 -3.66 15.82 -61.73
C THR A 837 -2.41 15.48 -62.56
N VAL A 838 -1.90 14.23 -62.46
CA VAL A 838 -1.18 13.43 -63.50
C VAL A 838 0.04 14.01 -64.26
N VAL A 839 1.16 13.27 -64.26
CA VAL A 839 1.94 12.76 -65.42
C VAL A 839 3.22 12.05 -64.89
N THR A 840 3.27 10.74 -65.13
CA THR A 840 4.34 9.87 -65.71
C THR A 840 5.78 10.43 -65.90
N THR A 841 6.86 9.63 -65.99
CA THR A 841 7.01 8.21 -66.43
C THR A 841 8.27 7.53 -65.81
N GLU A 842 8.26 6.18 -65.75
CA GLU A 842 9.40 5.25 -66.00
C GLU A 842 10.66 5.28 -65.07
N GLU A 843 11.42 4.19 -64.84
CA GLU A 843 11.37 2.79 -65.33
C GLU A 843 11.99 1.81 -64.27
N THR A 844 11.40 0.60 -64.13
CA THR A 844 12.03 -0.74 -64.35
C THR A 844 13.37 -1.09 -63.62
N GLN A 845 13.58 -2.23 -62.93
CA GLN A 845 12.94 -3.56 -62.75
C GLN A 845 13.47 -4.20 -61.42
N LYS A 846 13.21 -5.42 -60.90
CA LYS A 846 12.43 -6.65 -61.25
C LYS A 846 12.21 -7.52 -59.96
N SER A 847 11.25 -8.45 -59.99
CA SER A 847 11.22 -9.83 -59.39
C SER A 847 11.67 -10.09 -57.93
N GLN A 848 10.99 -10.87 -57.08
CA GLN A 848 9.70 -11.62 -57.11
C GLN A 848 9.44 -12.10 -55.65
N GLU A 849 8.39 -12.82 -55.21
CA GLU A 849 7.39 -13.68 -55.88
C GLU A 849 5.99 -13.55 -55.22
N GLU A 850 5.49 -14.58 -54.53
CA GLU A 850 4.11 -14.83 -54.04
C GLU A 850 4.11 -15.43 -52.60
N GLN A 851 3.02 -15.73 -51.87
CA GLN A 851 1.59 -15.97 -52.23
C GLN A 851 0.65 -15.73 -51.00
N THR A 852 -0.69 -15.71 -51.18
CA THR A 852 -1.67 -15.28 -50.14
C THR A 852 -2.94 -16.15 -49.98
N GLN A 853 -3.28 -16.49 -48.72
CA GLN A 853 -4.65 -16.76 -48.19
C GLN A 853 -5.46 -17.96 -48.81
N PRO A 854 -6.70 -18.33 -48.36
CA PRO A 854 -7.58 -17.80 -47.29
C PRO A 854 -8.14 -18.84 -46.28
N VAL A 855 -9.08 -18.39 -45.44
CA VAL A 855 -9.91 -19.13 -44.45
C VAL A 855 -11.21 -19.68 -45.09
N PRO A 856 -11.85 -20.72 -44.50
CA PRO A 856 -13.32 -20.85 -44.60
C PRO A 856 -14.06 -21.25 -43.30
N ASP A 857 -15.23 -20.63 -43.06
CA ASP A 857 -16.33 -21.13 -42.21
C ASP A 857 -17.30 -22.03 -43.01
N VAL A 858 -18.23 -22.76 -42.35
CA VAL A 858 -19.64 -22.96 -42.77
C VAL A 858 -20.49 -23.67 -41.68
N ILE A 859 -21.83 -23.56 -41.80
CA ILE A 859 -22.87 -23.76 -40.76
C ILE A 859 -23.84 -24.94 -41.11
N ALA A 860 -24.74 -25.33 -40.17
CA ALA A 860 -26.05 -26.05 -40.32
C ALA A 860 -26.10 -27.51 -39.80
N LYS A 861 -27.22 -28.13 -39.35
CA LYS A 861 -28.61 -27.81 -38.89
C LYS A 861 -29.24 -29.15 -38.38
N ALA A 862 -30.44 -29.32 -37.79
CA ALA A 862 -31.41 -28.55 -36.95
C ALA A 862 -32.64 -29.50 -36.64
N ALA A 863 -33.68 -28.98 -35.95
CA ALA A 863 -35.04 -29.58 -35.78
C ALA A 863 -35.17 -30.85 -34.88
N ASP A 864 -36.31 -31.19 -34.26
CA ASP A 864 -37.55 -30.47 -33.86
C ASP A 864 -38.34 -31.29 -32.79
N ASP A 865 -39.25 -30.63 -32.05
CA ASP A 865 -40.52 -31.10 -31.46
C ASP A 865 -40.72 -32.20 -30.37
N ALA A 866 -41.67 -31.88 -29.47
CA ALA A 866 -42.77 -32.68 -28.90
C ALA A 866 -42.66 -33.59 -27.63
N ASP A 867 -43.28 -33.06 -26.55
CA ASP A 867 -44.31 -33.67 -25.67
C ASP A 867 -43.95 -34.67 -24.52
N SER A 868 -44.86 -34.68 -23.53
CA SER A 868 -44.96 -35.48 -22.29
C SER A 868 -45.88 -36.73 -22.52
N PRO A 869 -46.19 -37.68 -21.56
CA PRO A 869 -46.29 -37.47 -20.10
C PRO A 869 -46.15 -38.68 -19.09
N GLN A 870 -46.33 -38.36 -17.80
CA GLN A 870 -47.00 -39.13 -16.71
C GLN A 870 -46.38 -40.38 -15.98
N LYS A 871 -46.04 -40.14 -14.68
CA LYS A 871 -46.60 -40.76 -13.42
C LYS A 871 -46.31 -42.20 -12.95
N THR A 872 -46.32 -42.33 -11.60
CA THR A 872 -46.40 -43.53 -10.70
C THR A 872 -45.13 -44.43 -10.63
N GLY A 873 -44.81 -45.15 -9.54
CA GLY A 873 -45.38 -45.26 -8.17
C GLY A 873 -45.28 -46.69 -7.59
N VAL A 874 -45.37 -47.01 -6.28
CA VAL A 874 -45.37 -46.24 -5.01
C VAL A 874 -45.33 -47.22 -3.79
N LYS A 875 -44.97 -46.79 -2.55
CA LYS A 875 -45.04 -47.54 -1.25
C LYS A 875 -44.06 -48.76 -1.13
N ARG A 876 -43.78 -49.46 0.01
CA ARG A 876 -44.11 -49.47 1.49
C ARG A 876 -43.05 -50.39 2.19
N GLU A 877 -42.86 -50.57 3.52
CA GLU A 877 -43.28 -49.98 4.82
C GLU A 877 -42.24 -50.41 5.93
N ALA A 878 -42.52 -50.21 7.23
CA ALA A 878 -41.78 -50.73 8.39
C ALA A 878 -42.63 -51.70 9.25
N PRO A 879 -42.04 -52.47 10.21
CA PRO A 879 -42.27 -52.27 11.66
C PRO A 879 -40.95 -52.31 12.49
N ALA A 880 -40.77 -51.63 13.64
CA ALA A 880 -41.42 -51.77 14.98
C ALA A 880 -40.93 -53.01 15.79
N ALA A 881 -40.82 -53.03 17.13
CA ALA A 881 -41.22 -52.07 18.18
C ALA A 881 -40.44 -52.27 19.51
N GLU A 882 -40.57 -51.31 20.46
CA GLU A 882 -40.59 -51.46 21.95
C GLU A 882 -39.34 -52.05 22.69
N THR A 883 -39.00 -51.74 23.96
CA THR A 883 -39.53 -50.90 25.09
C THR A 883 -38.33 -50.49 26.02
N ASP A 884 -38.37 -49.86 27.21
CA ASP A 884 -39.43 -49.44 28.17
C ASP A 884 -38.97 -48.31 29.15
N ASP A 885 -39.91 -47.86 30.00
CA ASP A 885 -39.79 -47.30 31.37
C ASP A 885 -39.26 -45.88 31.72
N GLU A 886 -39.81 -45.35 32.84
CA GLU A 886 -39.73 -43.98 33.41
C GLU A 886 -39.68 -44.07 34.98
N PRO A 887 -39.98 -43.07 35.84
CA PRO A 887 -39.37 -41.75 36.05
C PRO A 887 -38.76 -41.51 37.49
N PRO A 888 -39.15 -40.51 38.33
CA PRO A 888 -38.51 -39.19 38.49
C PRO A 888 -38.05 -38.82 39.93
N LYS A 889 -37.35 -37.66 40.12
CA LYS A 889 -37.72 -36.52 41.04
C LYS A 889 -36.62 -35.49 41.44
N LYS A 890 -36.84 -34.22 41.06
CA LYS A 890 -36.99 -33.00 41.91
C LYS A 890 -36.08 -32.66 43.14
N VAL A 891 -35.21 -31.62 42.99
CA VAL A 891 -34.86 -30.47 43.92
C VAL A 891 -34.38 -30.74 45.39
N PRO A 892 -33.99 -29.75 46.26
CA PRO A 892 -33.56 -28.32 46.11
C PRO A 892 -32.29 -27.89 46.95
N VAL A 893 -32.06 -26.56 47.10
CA VAL A 893 -31.36 -25.81 48.21
C VAL A 893 -29.82 -25.58 48.08
N LYS A 894 -29.13 -24.58 48.70
CA LYS A 894 -29.24 -23.08 48.79
C LYS A 894 -28.12 -22.51 49.72
N ALA A 895 -27.30 -21.57 49.22
CA ALA A 895 -26.56 -20.47 49.93
C ALA A 895 -25.54 -20.67 51.11
N ALA A 896 -24.29 -20.21 50.85
CA ALA A 896 -23.40 -19.36 51.73
C ALA A 896 -22.80 -19.96 53.04
N PRO A 897 -21.88 -19.28 53.81
CA PRO A 897 -21.27 -17.94 53.64
C PRO A 897 -19.74 -17.75 53.95
N ALA A 898 -19.17 -16.67 53.37
CA ALA A 898 -18.20 -15.68 53.89
C ALA A 898 -16.90 -16.00 54.70
N THR A 899 -15.80 -15.30 54.36
CA THR A 899 -14.90 -14.61 55.33
C THR A 899 -14.16 -13.42 54.67
N LYS A 900 -13.34 -12.63 55.40
CA LYS A 900 -12.92 -11.24 55.03
C LYS A 900 -11.41 -10.97 55.16
N SER A 901 -10.89 -9.97 54.42
CA SER A 901 -10.09 -8.78 54.88
C SER A 901 -8.85 -8.42 54.01
N ARG A 902 -8.18 -7.25 54.15
CA ARG A 902 -8.63 -5.83 54.20
C ARG A 902 -7.41 -4.84 54.17
N GLN A 903 -7.31 -3.98 53.13
CA GLN A 903 -6.45 -2.75 53.07
C GLN A 903 -4.91 -3.01 53.10
N SER A 904 -3.99 -2.07 52.80
CA SER A 904 -4.04 -0.60 52.75
C SER A 904 -3.14 0.05 51.65
N LYS A 905 -3.08 1.40 51.59
CA LYS A 905 -2.29 2.22 50.64
C LYS A 905 -1.08 2.87 51.35
N ILE A 906 -0.09 3.38 50.60
CA ILE A 906 0.53 4.73 50.79
C ILE A 906 1.46 5.07 49.59
N SER A 907 1.75 6.36 49.39
CA SER A 907 2.57 6.91 48.30
C SER A 907 3.47 8.06 48.76
N ALA A 908 4.69 8.16 48.23
CA ALA A 908 5.54 9.37 48.13
C ALA A 908 6.73 9.05 47.19
N THR A 909 7.48 9.98 46.57
CA THR A 909 7.67 11.43 46.79
C THR A 909 7.77 12.18 45.45
N SER A 910 7.57 13.49 45.48
CA SER A 910 8.02 14.42 44.44
C SER A 910 9.40 14.97 44.76
N ASN A 911 10.13 15.43 43.73
CA ASN A 911 11.07 16.55 43.92
C ASN A 911 11.44 17.21 42.59
N GLY A 912 11.72 18.51 42.66
CA GLY A 912 12.36 19.24 41.58
C GLY A 912 12.89 20.57 42.09
N SER A 913 13.97 21.10 41.50
CA SER A 913 14.23 22.55 41.42
C SER A 913 15.59 22.91 40.77
N LYS A 914 15.56 24.05 40.08
CA LYS A 914 16.62 25.08 39.96
C LYS A 914 18.02 24.70 39.43
N SER A 915 18.36 25.36 38.32
CA SER A 915 19.73 25.62 37.87
C SER A 915 20.49 26.57 38.81
N PRO A 916 21.84 26.51 38.85
CA PRO A 916 22.70 27.63 39.23
C PRO A 916 23.10 28.47 38.00
N VAL A 917 23.58 29.70 38.22
CA VAL A 917 23.96 30.68 37.18
C VAL A 917 25.45 31.06 37.29
N LYS A 918 26.08 31.24 36.11
CA LYS A 918 27.38 31.89 35.82
C LYS A 918 28.26 32.39 36.98
N SER A 919 29.54 32.01 36.92
CA SER A 919 30.66 32.94 37.17
C SER A 919 31.38 33.28 35.85
N LYS A 920 32.23 34.30 35.85
CA LYS A 920 33.12 34.69 34.75
C LYS A 920 34.57 34.48 35.16
N ASP A 921 35.46 34.20 34.21
CA ASP A 921 36.62 35.05 33.83
C ASP A 921 37.63 34.26 32.96
N GLY A 922 38.66 34.93 32.45
CA GLY A 922 39.87 34.27 31.90
C GLY A 922 39.99 34.22 30.37
N THR A 923 40.53 35.27 29.77
CA THR A 923 41.04 35.26 28.38
C THR A 923 42.43 34.62 28.27
N GLN A 924 42.75 33.89 27.19
CA GLN A 924 43.91 34.18 26.31
C GLN A 924 43.95 33.34 25.01
N LYS A 925 44.95 33.60 24.16
CA LYS A 925 45.17 33.04 22.80
C LYS A 925 46.39 32.09 22.79
N ILE A 926 46.89 31.76 21.57
CA ILE A 926 48.16 31.07 21.20
C ILE A 926 47.95 29.55 21.05
N THR A 927 47.87 28.91 19.87
CA THR A 927 48.62 28.87 18.58
C THR A 927 49.89 28.00 18.57
N LYS A 928 49.95 27.03 17.64
CA LYS A 928 51.05 26.06 17.38
C LYS A 928 51.17 25.00 18.51
N PHE A 929 51.68 23.79 18.31
CA PHE A 929 52.66 23.29 17.33
C PHE A 929 52.25 21.99 16.61
N PHE A 930 52.61 21.89 15.32
CA PHE A 930 53.25 20.68 14.76
C PHE A 930 54.77 20.86 14.89
N ALA A 931 55.54 19.76 14.73
CA ALA A 931 56.97 19.59 15.06
C ALA A 931 57.21 19.16 16.54
N ASN A 932 58.03 18.16 16.85
CA ASN A 932 58.85 17.30 15.98
C ASN A 932 59.06 15.87 16.54
N SER A 933 59.31 14.96 15.61
CA SER A 933 60.11 13.72 15.67
C SER A 933 60.39 13.00 17.00
N ALA A 934 59.97 11.73 17.06
CA ALA A 934 60.90 10.61 17.17
C ALA A 934 60.52 9.56 16.11
#